data_AF-A0A3D2HSF3-F1
#
_entry.id   AF-A0A3D2HSF3-F1
#
_cell.length_a   1.000
_cell.length_b   1.000
_cell.length_c   1.000
_cell.angle_alpha   90.00
_cell.angle_beta   90.00
_cell.angle_gamma   90.00
#
_symmetry.space_group_name_H-M   'P 1'
#
loop_
_entity.id
_entity.type
_entity.pdbx_description
1 polymer ?
#
loop_
_entity_poly.entity_id
_entity_poly.type
_entity_poly.pdbx_seq_one_letter_code
_entity_poly.pdbx_strand_id
1 'polypeptide(L)'
;MDIKKLQSRNTSMDIIRIVAAFTVLSVHFFLHNGFYSNIVQGVPMYIMVLMRTLFSVCVPLFMILTGYLMSHKTLSRNYYSGISKTLIIFVLATLACMIFKAVHDNEPLTPKSFILGTLDFTGANYSWYIEMYIGLFLLVPFLNLAYNKLKNKRQKQVLVLTLVFLTIIPTLFNIFNFDNPAWWSDPKTSDTFAKLVPSWWMGFYPIAYYFTGCYIREYGIKLNTRSMLVLFLLAILIFGTFNFYRSYGTTFKSGSYVYWYGFEPYVLSVLLFVLLSRIKTDNMNEKVKFVLWKVSDLALGIYLISYIFDMLVYPVLNEKITTMTDRLPFYFVTVPIVFICSMLASAVMNIVAKYIQIFFKKLVEFIKTQRQRDDKYKWQDYIFIALIAGGIIFAFWKCVFGFGGNDEAFYLTVPQRFNMGDALIKDEWHLSQLSGFLLMPFVWLFTTITGSTEGIILAARVVYIIFHATVSIVIYTRIRKYGYVSVFASVLYFIYTPYDIMAMSYNTMGLDLVTLSGVIMGTASYKKKLPLIFSGVAFAAAVLCCPYLAVSYILYGICVLIHTFIKNKETKFILKSELFAGRTFLFFSIGIFALAAVFLVFALTRVSIKEILNYLPYLMTDPEHPQIALGARFGMYFKSIYNCHSHFKIALFSYLVMIVVMIIDRKRKSHRSIYLIVTTAIVIFCYVLFLPQLTYSTYNAIMFPLIFIGITSYILCENKPKPLFASLFVLGIIYSFAICFSSNQYFYVISMVITASNIASYVFLAQLLREMKTTQDNIEYEVWVKRGSFLFVAFMIFLQGAFQITVKAEHCFWESGNTSNLTAQIKNGPAKGIYTNKNNCNTYELIYSDLQYYKSKQEDKILFLTSRTWCYLAVDFPYGTLSAWISGEKPSSVERLKTYYRVNSEEIPKYIYIPKESEWDFTNIYNDAFTSGYNVEENDISYKLEKIN
;
A
#
# COMPACT_ATOMS: atom_id res chain seq x y z
N MET A 1 -16.11 -40.19 20.26
CA MET A 1 -16.80 -40.33 18.96
C MET A 1 -18.18 -39.68 19.08
N ASP A 2 -18.59 -38.81 18.17
CA ASP A 2 -19.93 -38.17 18.22
C ASP A 2 -20.95 -39.11 17.56
N ILE A 3 -21.50 -40.02 18.35
CA ILE A 3 -22.36 -41.13 17.88
C ILE A 3 -23.67 -40.60 17.28
N LYS A 4 -24.27 -39.55 17.86
CA LYS A 4 -25.51 -38.95 17.36
C LYS A 4 -25.33 -38.36 15.96
N LYS A 5 -24.21 -37.66 15.74
CA LYS A 5 -23.90 -37.10 14.42
C LYS A 5 -23.61 -38.18 13.38
N LEU A 6 -22.93 -39.27 13.79
CA LEU A 6 -22.62 -40.41 12.92
C LEU A 6 -23.89 -41.11 12.42
N GLN A 7 -24.89 -41.31 13.29
CA GLN A 7 -26.17 -41.92 12.94
C GLN A 7 -26.99 -41.10 11.92
N SER A 8 -26.88 -39.78 11.95
CA SER A 8 -27.59 -38.88 11.02
C SER A 8 -26.90 -38.65 9.67
N ARG A 9 -25.67 -39.16 9.50
CA ARG A 9 -24.83 -38.87 8.32
C ARG A 9 -25.02 -39.91 7.23
N ASN A 10 -25.18 -39.45 5.98
CA ASN A 10 -25.23 -40.33 4.82
C ASN A 10 -23.82 -40.74 4.38
N THR A 11 -23.40 -41.95 4.77
CA THR A 11 -22.07 -42.52 4.46
C THR A 11 -21.82 -42.65 2.96
N SER A 12 -22.85 -42.86 2.13
CA SER A 12 -22.70 -42.94 0.67
C SER A 12 -22.20 -41.62 0.07
N MET A 13 -22.55 -40.49 0.68
CA MET A 13 -22.02 -39.17 0.28
C MET A 13 -20.55 -38.97 0.67
N ASP A 14 -20.10 -39.59 1.77
CA ASP A 14 -18.69 -39.62 2.14
C ASP A 14 -17.87 -40.44 1.15
N ILE A 15 -18.39 -41.59 0.73
CA ILE A 15 -17.77 -42.42 -0.30
C ILE A 15 -17.61 -41.63 -1.60
N ILE A 16 -18.66 -40.93 -2.07
CA ILE A 16 -18.56 -40.08 -3.28
C ILE A 16 -17.45 -39.05 -3.15
N ARG A 17 -17.33 -38.39 -1.99
CA ARG A 17 -16.30 -37.37 -1.77
C ARG A 17 -14.89 -37.95 -1.77
N ILE A 18 -14.70 -39.13 -1.17
CA ILE A 18 -13.42 -39.86 -1.18
C ILE A 18 -13.07 -40.29 -2.59
N VAL A 19 -14.02 -40.88 -3.32
CA VAL A 19 -13.84 -41.29 -4.72
C VAL A 19 -13.47 -40.08 -5.57
N ALA A 20 -14.15 -38.94 -5.41
CA ALA A 20 -13.83 -37.71 -6.12
C ALA A 20 -12.39 -37.24 -5.83
N ALA A 21 -11.96 -37.22 -4.56
CA ALA A 21 -10.59 -36.86 -4.21
C ALA A 21 -9.56 -37.84 -4.78
N PHE A 22 -9.83 -39.14 -4.71
CA PHE A 22 -8.96 -40.17 -5.25
C PHE A 22 -8.83 -40.05 -6.77
N THR A 23 -9.94 -39.85 -7.49
CA THR A 23 -9.90 -39.68 -8.95
C THR A 23 -9.23 -38.38 -9.39
N VAL A 24 -9.16 -37.34 -8.54
CA VAL A 24 -8.30 -36.17 -8.84
C VAL A 24 -6.84 -36.60 -8.89
N LEU A 25 -6.34 -37.30 -7.87
CA LEU A 25 -4.96 -37.79 -7.85
C LEU A 25 -4.71 -38.81 -8.97
N SER A 26 -5.73 -39.59 -9.36
CA SER A 26 -5.65 -40.44 -10.55
C SER A 26 -5.48 -39.65 -11.85
N VAL A 27 -6.03 -38.42 -11.96
CA VAL A 27 -5.74 -37.52 -13.09
C VAL A 27 -4.32 -36.97 -13.01
N HIS A 28 -3.83 -36.64 -11.81
CA HIS A 28 -2.45 -36.16 -11.61
C HIS A 28 -1.41 -37.19 -12.04
N PHE A 29 -1.72 -38.49 -11.90
CA PHE A 29 -0.88 -39.54 -12.47
C PHE A 29 -0.61 -39.33 -13.96
N PHE A 30 -1.64 -39.03 -14.77
CA PHE A 30 -1.45 -38.75 -16.21
C PHE A 30 -0.78 -37.40 -16.46
N LEU A 31 -0.98 -36.42 -15.57
CA LEU A 31 -0.32 -35.12 -15.67
C LEU A 31 1.20 -35.23 -15.51
N HIS A 32 1.66 -36.09 -14.58
CA HIS A 32 3.07 -36.15 -14.18
C HIS A 32 3.84 -37.37 -14.68
N ASN A 33 3.17 -38.41 -15.19
CA ASN A 33 3.85 -39.62 -15.69
C ASN A 33 4.36 -39.50 -17.15
N GLY A 34 4.15 -38.37 -17.84
CA GLY A 34 4.53 -38.18 -19.25
C GLY A 34 3.51 -38.68 -20.29
N PHE A 35 2.27 -38.99 -19.89
CA PHE A 35 1.20 -39.45 -20.79
C PHE A 35 0.94 -38.48 -21.94
N TYR A 36 0.84 -37.18 -21.65
CA TYR A 36 0.47 -36.16 -22.64
C TYR A 36 1.55 -35.89 -23.70
N SER A 37 2.80 -36.27 -23.45
CA SER A 37 3.92 -36.06 -24.37
C SER A 37 4.24 -37.28 -25.24
N ASN A 38 3.62 -38.43 -24.98
CA ASN A 38 3.84 -39.65 -25.77
C ASN A 38 2.81 -39.84 -26.87
N ILE A 39 3.20 -40.60 -27.89
CA ILE A 39 2.32 -40.98 -28.99
C ILE A 39 1.28 -41.99 -28.49
N VAL A 40 0.00 -41.74 -28.79
CA VAL A 40 -1.11 -42.62 -28.45
C VAL A 40 -1.19 -43.76 -29.46
N GLN A 41 -0.52 -44.88 -29.17
CA GLN A 41 -0.54 -46.12 -29.97
C GLN A 41 -0.38 -47.35 -29.08
N GLY A 42 -0.93 -48.49 -29.51
CA GLY A 42 -0.81 -49.77 -28.82
C GLY A 42 -1.77 -49.96 -27.64
N VAL A 43 -1.80 -51.21 -27.12
CA VAL A 43 -2.71 -51.65 -26.05
C VAL A 43 -2.50 -50.89 -24.73
N PRO A 44 -1.25 -50.65 -24.25
CA PRO A 44 -1.04 -49.90 -23.01
C PRO A 44 -1.62 -48.48 -23.06
N MET A 45 -1.42 -47.76 -24.16
CA MET A 45 -1.99 -46.42 -24.34
C MET A 45 -3.50 -46.43 -24.44
N TYR A 46 -4.09 -47.45 -25.06
CA TYR A 46 -5.56 -47.60 -25.10
C TYR A 46 -6.15 -47.72 -23.69
N ILE A 47 -5.54 -48.55 -22.84
CA ILE A 47 -5.95 -48.69 -21.43
C ILE A 47 -5.77 -47.37 -20.68
N MET A 48 -4.65 -46.67 -20.87
CA MET A 48 -4.39 -45.36 -20.26
C MET A 48 -5.42 -44.31 -20.67
N VAL A 49 -5.84 -44.28 -21.95
CA VAL A 49 -6.88 -43.37 -22.43
C VAL A 49 -8.24 -43.70 -21.79
N LEU A 50 -8.60 -44.99 -21.66
CA LEU A 50 -9.82 -45.41 -20.96
C LEU A 50 -9.80 -44.96 -19.49
N MET A 51 -8.67 -45.18 -18.79
CA MET A 51 -8.48 -44.76 -17.40
C MET A 51 -8.56 -43.24 -17.25
N ARG A 52 -7.86 -42.48 -18.10
CA ARG A 52 -7.92 -41.01 -18.08
C ARG A 52 -9.33 -40.50 -18.35
N THR A 53 -10.07 -41.13 -19.26
CA THR A 53 -11.47 -40.81 -19.56
C THR A 53 -12.35 -41.08 -18.34
N LEU A 54 -12.18 -42.22 -17.67
CA LEU A 54 -12.86 -42.54 -16.42
C LEU A 54 -12.57 -41.52 -15.31
N PHE A 55 -11.32 -41.11 -15.11
CA PHE A 55 -10.96 -40.23 -14.00
C PHE A 55 -11.33 -38.75 -14.22
N SER A 56 -11.79 -38.38 -15.42
CA SER A 56 -12.36 -37.06 -15.70
C SER A 56 -13.59 -36.70 -14.84
N VAL A 57 -14.17 -37.68 -14.15
CA VAL A 57 -15.31 -37.49 -13.24
C VAL A 57 -14.98 -36.71 -11.96
N CYS A 58 -13.70 -36.53 -11.63
CA CYS A 58 -13.25 -36.09 -10.31
C CYS A 58 -13.85 -34.76 -9.82
N VAL A 59 -13.62 -33.66 -10.54
CA VAL A 59 -14.17 -32.33 -10.19
C VAL A 59 -15.71 -32.26 -10.37
N PRO A 60 -16.29 -32.76 -11.47
CA PRO A 60 -17.74 -32.90 -11.63
C PRO A 60 -18.47 -33.57 -10.45
N LEU A 61 -17.90 -34.65 -9.87
CA LEU A 61 -18.49 -35.31 -8.70
C LEU A 61 -18.61 -34.35 -7.52
N PHE A 62 -17.63 -33.48 -7.27
CA PHE A 62 -17.72 -32.46 -6.21
C PHE A 62 -18.83 -31.44 -6.49
N MET A 63 -19.02 -31.02 -7.75
CA MET A 63 -20.07 -30.07 -8.14
C MET A 63 -21.47 -30.67 -7.99
N ILE A 64 -21.68 -31.91 -8.44
CA ILE A 64 -22.95 -32.64 -8.25
C ILE A 64 -23.20 -32.87 -6.75
N LEU A 65 -22.18 -33.28 -5.99
CA LEU A 65 -22.27 -33.47 -4.55
C LEU A 65 -22.64 -32.18 -3.81
N THR A 66 -22.11 -31.04 -4.27
CA THR A 66 -22.43 -29.72 -3.72
C THR A 66 -23.91 -29.40 -3.93
N GLY A 67 -24.43 -29.58 -5.15
CA GLY A 67 -25.87 -29.48 -5.46
C GLY A 67 -26.73 -30.39 -4.60
N TYR A 68 -26.33 -31.66 -4.52
CA TYR A 68 -27.01 -32.66 -3.72
C TYR A 68 -27.06 -32.25 -2.25
N LEU A 69 -25.95 -31.90 -1.61
CA LEU A 69 -25.93 -31.59 -0.18
C LEU A 69 -26.54 -30.22 0.17
N MET A 70 -26.47 -29.24 -0.74
CA MET A 70 -26.78 -27.84 -0.44
C MET A 70 -28.14 -27.35 -0.97
N SER A 71 -28.92 -28.19 -1.65
CA SER A 71 -30.23 -27.85 -2.28
C SER A 71 -31.26 -27.13 -1.40
N HIS A 72 -31.16 -27.24 -0.07
CA HIS A 72 -32.08 -26.62 0.89
C HIS A 72 -31.45 -25.50 1.74
N LYS A 73 -30.23 -25.06 1.40
CA LYS A 73 -29.59 -23.94 2.11
C LYS A 73 -30.29 -22.63 1.75
N THR A 74 -30.58 -21.83 2.76
CA THR A 74 -31.27 -20.54 2.63
C THR A 74 -30.33 -19.36 2.84
N LEU A 75 -30.72 -18.20 2.30
CA LEU A 75 -29.97 -16.95 2.46
C LEU A 75 -29.93 -16.54 3.93
N SER A 76 -28.76 -16.67 4.56
CA SER A 76 -28.56 -16.29 5.96
C SER A 76 -27.09 -15.97 6.24
N ARG A 77 -26.84 -15.16 7.28
CA ARG A 77 -25.46 -14.89 7.75
C ARG A 77 -24.75 -16.18 8.17
N ASN A 78 -25.49 -17.11 8.79
CA ASN A 78 -24.97 -18.40 9.20
C ASN A 78 -24.51 -19.25 8.01
N TYR A 79 -25.25 -19.21 6.90
CA TYR A 79 -24.85 -19.85 5.65
C TYR A 79 -23.48 -19.33 5.18
N TYR A 80 -23.33 -18.01 5.00
CA TYR A 80 -22.08 -17.43 4.50
C TYR A 80 -20.89 -17.66 5.44
N SER A 81 -21.11 -17.70 6.76
CA SER A 81 -20.05 -18.06 7.72
C SER A 81 -19.55 -19.50 7.58
N GLY A 82 -20.32 -20.37 6.91
CA GLY A 82 -19.99 -21.78 6.69
C GLY A 82 -18.79 -22.03 5.78
N ILE A 83 -18.39 -21.07 4.94
CA ILE A 83 -17.20 -21.20 4.06
C ILE A 83 -15.87 -21.05 4.82
N SER A 84 -15.90 -20.55 6.06
CA SER A 84 -14.71 -20.21 6.83
C SER A 84 -13.68 -21.35 6.91
N LYS A 85 -14.12 -22.59 7.13
CA LYS A 85 -13.23 -23.76 7.16
C LYS A 85 -12.51 -23.96 5.81
N THR A 86 -13.24 -23.85 4.70
CA THR A 86 -12.70 -23.97 3.33
C THR A 86 -11.63 -22.92 3.08
N LEU A 87 -11.89 -21.66 3.44
CA LEU A 87 -10.91 -20.57 3.26
C LEU A 87 -9.66 -20.75 4.11
N ILE A 88 -9.80 -21.19 5.37
CA ILE A 88 -8.64 -21.46 6.24
C ILE A 88 -7.79 -22.59 5.68
N ILE A 89 -8.41 -23.70 5.26
CA ILE A 89 -7.68 -24.82 4.64
C ILE A 89 -6.97 -24.38 3.36
N PHE A 90 -7.62 -23.55 2.53
CA PHE A 90 -7.01 -22.98 1.32
C PHE A 90 -5.77 -22.15 1.67
N VAL A 91 -5.87 -21.19 2.59
CA VAL A 91 -4.73 -20.34 2.99
C VAL A 91 -3.59 -21.18 3.58
N LEU A 92 -3.89 -22.20 4.39
CA LEU A 92 -2.88 -23.11 4.93
C LEU A 92 -2.20 -23.95 3.83
N ALA A 93 -2.96 -24.43 2.84
CA ALA A 93 -2.40 -25.16 1.70
C ALA A 93 -1.53 -24.26 0.82
N THR A 94 -1.96 -23.02 0.55
CA THR A 94 -1.15 -22.01 -0.15
C THR A 94 0.16 -21.77 0.57
N LEU A 95 0.13 -21.57 1.89
CA LEU A 95 1.35 -21.41 2.68
C LEU A 95 2.26 -22.63 2.58
N ALA A 96 1.71 -23.85 2.71
CA ALA A 96 2.47 -25.09 2.63
C ALA A 96 3.13 -25.29 1.26
N CYS A 97 2.38 -25.09 0.16
CA CYS A 97 2.91 -25.20 -1.20
C CYS A 97 3.98 -24.14 -1.48
N MET A 98 3.78 -22.90 -1.03
CA MET A 98 4.79 -21.85 -1.22
C MET A 98 6.05 -22.07 -0.39
N ILE A 99 5.93 -22.60 0.84
CA ILE A 99 7.10 -23.02 1.63
C ILE A 99 7.84 -24.14 0.91
N PHE A 100 7.11 -25.13 0.38
CA PHE A 100 7.72 -26.21 -0.39
C PHE A 100 8.49 -25.68 -1.60
N LYS A 101 7.89 -24.82 -2.43
CA LYS A 101 8.57 -24.22 -3.59
C LYS A 101 9.76 -23.33 -3.20
N ALA A 102 9.69 -22.64 -2.06
CA ALA A 102 10.83 -21.86 -1.57
C ALA A 102 12.02 -22.76 -1.18
N VAL A 103 11.76 -23.95 -0.63
CA VAL A 103 12.79 -24.90 -0.21
C VAL A 103 13.27 -25.79 -1.37
N HIS A 104 12.35 -26.22 -2.25
CA HIS A 104 12.61 -27.17 -3.33
C HIS A 104 13.08 -26.48 -4.61
N ASP A 105 12.41 -25.39 -5.01
CA ASP A 105 12.61 -24.69 -6.29
C ASP A 105 13.39 -23.37 -6.13
N ASN A 106 13.79 -23.00 -4.91
CA ASN A 106 14.39 -21.71 -4.56
C ASN A 106 13.54 -20.48 -4.96
N GLU A 107 12.21 -20.62 -4.98
CA GLU A 107 11.31 -19.49 -5.23
C GLU A 107 11.28 -18.49 -4.06
N PRO A 108 11.29 -17.16 -4.29
CA PRO A 108 11.28 -16.17 -3.22
C PRO A 108 9.92 -16.14 -2.48
N LEU A 109 9.92 -16.55 -1.22
CA LEU A 109 8.79 -16.40 -0.30
C LEU A 109 8.85 -15.05 0.42
N THR A 110 8.07 -14.08 -0.06
CA THR A 110 7.91 -12.76 0.55
C THR A 110 6.46 -12.55 0.97
N PRO A 111 6.16 -11.63 1.92
CA PRO A 111 4.78 -11.28 2.24
C PRO A 111 3.97 -10.85 1.01
N LYS A 112 4.62 -10.16 0.06
CA LYS A 112 4.01 -9.74 -1.21
C LYS A 112 3.64 -10.94 -2.09
N SER A 113 4.57 -11.87 -2.31
CA SER A 113 4.28 -13.06 -3.13
C SER A 113 3.23 -13.95 -2.48
N PHE A 114 3.20 -14.05 -1.15
CA PHE A 114 2.16 -14.81 -0.44
C PHE A 114 0.76 -14.19 -0.58
N ILE A 115 0.63 -12.88 -0.41
CA ILE A 115 -0.67 -12.18 -0.53
C ILE A 115 -1.17 -12.27 -1.97
N LEU A 116 -0.33 -11.94 -2.95
CA LEU A 116 -0.72 -11.98 -4.37
C LEU A 116 -1.07 -13.40 -4.80
N GLY A 117 -0.21 -14.38 -4.49
CA GLY A 117 -0.43 -15.80 -4.80
C GLY A 117 -1.68 -16.40 -4.14
N THR A 118 -2.11 -15.85 -2.99
CA THR A 118 -3.37 -16.27 -2.34
C THR A 118 -4.58 -15.64 -3.03
N LEU A 119 -4.49 -14.39 -3.49
CA LEU A 119 -5.60 -13.65 -4.10
C LEU A 119 -5.87 -14.05 -5.55
N ASP A 120 -4.83 -14.46 -6.29
CA ASP A 120 -4.93 -14.92 -7.68
C ASP A 120 -5.03 -16.45 -7.82
N PHE A 121 -5.09 -17.18 -6.70
CA PHE A 121 -5.19 -18.65 -6.64
C PHE A 121 -4.01 -19.40 -7.30
N THR A 122 -2.83 -18.78 -7.39
CA THR A 122 -1.61 -19.42 -7.95
C THR A 122 -0.69 -20.01 -6.89
N GLY A 123 -0.77 -19.55 -5.64
CA GLY A 123 0.14 -19.96 -4.56
C GLY A 123 -0.02 -21.43 -4.13
N ALA A 124 -1.22 -21.99 -4.28
CA ALA A 124 -1.44 -23.44 -4.29
C ALA A 124 -1.79 -23.88 -5.71
N ASN A 125 -0.94 -24.74 -6.29
CA ASN A 125 -0.96 -25.11 -7.72
C ASN A 125 -2.30 -25.72 -8.19
N TYR A 126 -3.05 -26.33 -7.29
CA TYR A 126 -4.35 -26.94 -7.59
C TYR A 126 -5.53 -26.14 -7.00
N SER A 127 -5.42 -24.83 -6.84
CA SER A 127 -6.45 -24.06 -6.13
C SER A 127 -7.54 -23.40 -7.00
N TRP A 128 -7.49 -23.55 -8.33
CA TRP A 128 -8.52 -23.03 -9.25
C TRP A 128 -9.94 -23.51 -8.91
N TYR A 129 -10.09 -24.73 -8.38
CA TYR A 129 -11.40 -25.22 -7.92
C TYR A 129 -11.96 -24.39 -6.76
N ILE A 130 -11.09 -23.84 -5.89
CA ILE A 130 -11.50 -22.95 -4.80
C ILE A 130 -12.04 -21.64 -5.34
N GLU A 131 -11.39 -21.06 -6.35
CA GLU A 131 -11.87 -19.86 -7.05
C GLU A 131 -13.30 -20.08 -7.57
N MET A 132 -13.52 -21.16 -8.32
CA MET A 132 -14.85 -21.55 -8.80
C MET A 132 -15.83 -21.82 -7.65
N TYR A 133 -15.42 -22.58 -6.64
CA TYR A 133 -16.27 -22.98 -5.52
C TYR A 133 -16.72 -21.78 -4.67
N ILE A 134 -15.87 -20.77 -4.46
CA ILE A 134 -16.25 -19.52 -3.79
C ILE A 134 -17.38 -18.85 -4.57
N GLY A 135 -17.23 -18.72 -5.90
CA GLY A 135 -18.27 -18.18 -6.77
C GLY A 135 -19.59 -18.96 -6.67
N LEU A 136 -19.53 -20.29 -6.81
CA LEU A 136 -20.71 -21.15 -6.70
C LEU A 136 -21.36 -21.05 -5.32
N PHE A 137 -20.58 -21.12 -4.24
CA PHE A 137 -21.05 -21.02 -2.85
C PHE A 137 -21.79 -19.69 -2.60
N LEU A 138 -21.28 -18.57 -3.13
CA LEU A 138 -21.96 -17.29 -2.98
C LEU A 138 -23.34 -17.26 -3.67
N LEU A 139 -23.48 -18.00 -4.78
CA LEU A 139 -24.70 -18.09 -5.59
C LEU A 139 -25.72 -19.11 -5.07
N VAL A 140 -25.30 -20.16 -4.37
CA VAL A 140 -26.17 -21.27 -3.93
C VAL A 140 -27.51 -20.84 -3.31
N PRO A 141 -27.59 -19.87 -2.37
CA PRO A 141 -28.87 -19.45 -1.81
C PRO A 141 -29.86 -18.95 -2.88
N PHE A 142 -29.37 -18.25 -3.90
CA PHE A 142 -30.18 -17.74 -5.00
C PHE A 142 -30.56 -18.85 -5.98
N LEU A 143 -29.62 -19.75 -6.29
CA LEU A 143 -29.90 -20.95 -7.09
C LEU A 143 -31.01 -21.79 -6.44
N ASN A 144 -30.96 -21.97 -5.11
CA ASN A 144 -31.98 -22.69 -4.36
C ASN A 144 -33.33 -21.98 -4.37
N LEU A 145 -33.36 -20.65 -4.30
CA LEU A 145 -34.61 -19.90 -4.45
C LEU A 145 -35.23 -20.11 -5.84
N ALA A 146 -34.41 -20.09 -6.90
CA ALA A 146 -34.88 -20.36 -8.25
C ALA A 146 -35.41 -21.79 -8.40
N TYR A 147 -34.64 -22.79 -7.95
CA TYR A 147 -34.99 -24.20 -8.08
C TYR A 147 -36.22 -24.60 -7.25
N ASN A 148 -36.28 -24.19 -5.98
CA ASN A 148 -37.33 -24.60 -5.06
C ASN A 148 -38.66 -23.89 -5.32
N LYS A 149 -38.68 -22.75 -6.04
CA LYS A 149 -39.93 -22.09 -6.47
C LYS A 149 -40.59 -22.73 -7.69
N LEU A 150 -39.91 -23.63 -8.41
CA LEU A 150 -40.51 -24.34 -9.54
C LEU A 150 -41.60 -25.30 -9.05
N LYS A 151 -42.81 -25.17 -9.59
CA LYS A 151 -44.06 -25.75 -9.07
C LYS A 151 -44.10 -27.28 -9.18
N ASN A 152 -43.51 -27.84 -10.23
CA ASN A 152 -43.59 -29.26 -10.53
C ASN A 152 -42.30 -29.82 -11.10
N LYS A 153 -42.21 -31.16 -11.14
CA LYS A 153 -41.06 -31.89 -11.66
C LYS A 153 -40.69 -31.49 -13.09
N ARG A 154 -41.67 -31.24 -13.95
CA ARG A 154 -41.44 -30.87 -15.37
C ARG A 154 -40.69 -29.54 -15.48
N GLN A 155 -41.06 -28.53 -14.68
CA GLN A 155 -40.36 -27.25 -14.66
C GLN A 155 -38.90 -27.40 -14.21
N LYS A 156 -38.64 -28.24 -13.21
CA LYS A 156 -37.27 -28.55 -12.74
C LYS A 156 -36.45 -29.29 -13.80
N GLN A 157 -37.07 -30.21 -14.54
CA GLN A 157 -36.46 -30.88 -15.68
C GLN A 157 -36.11 -29.89 -16.79
N VAL A 158 -37.03 -28.97 -17.13
CA VAL A 158 -36.78 -27.91 -18.13
C VAL A 158 -35.58 -27.06 -17.71
N LEU A 159 -35.49 -26.61 -16.46
CA LEU A 159 -34.34 -25.84 -15.97
C LEU A 159 -33.01 -26.59 -16.16
N VAL A 160 -32.95 -27.85 -15.71
CA VAL A 160 -31.74 -28.68 -15.83
C VAL A 160 -31.38 -28.90 -17.30
N LEU A 161 -32.35 -29.25 -18.14
CA LEU A 161 -32.14 -29.48 -19.58
C LEU A 161 -31.70 -28.20 -20.30
N THR A 162 -32.28 -27.05 -19.98
CA THR A 162 -31.85 -25.76 -20.53
C THR A 162 -30.40 -25.47 -20.20
N LEU A 163 -29.97 -25.68 -18.95
CA LEU A 163 -28.58 -25.44 -18.56
C LEU A 163 -27.63 -26.45 -19.18
N VAL A 164 -27.99 -27.73 -19.23
CA VAL A 164 -27.21 -28.75 -19.97
C VAL A 164 -27.08 -28.39 -21.44
N PHE A 165 -28.15 -27.88 -22.07
CA PHE A 165 -28.13 -27.44 -23.45
C PHE A 165 -27.22 -26.23 -23.68
N LEU A 166 -27.20 -25.27 -22.75
CA LEU A 166 -26.36 -24.08 -22.86
C LEU A 166 -24.89 -24.34 -22.54
N THR A 167 -24.59 -25.29 -21.65
CA THR A 167 -23.23 -25.44 -21.10
C THR A 167 -22.51 -26.71 -21.52
N ILE A 168 -23.23 -27.82 -21.71
CA ILE A 168 -22.63 -29.14 -21.96
C ILE A 168 -22.79 -29.57 -23.42
N ILE A 169 -24.00 -29.43 -23.98
CA ILE A 169 -24.32 -29.85 -25.35
C ILE A 169 -23.44 -29.21 -26.44
N PRO A 170 -22.94 -27.96 -26.32
CA PRO A 170 -22.03 -27.41 -27.32
C PRO A 170 -20.74 -28.23 -27.47
N THR A 171 -20.31 -28.91 -26.41
CA THR A 171 -19.14 -29.79 -26.44
C THR A 171 -19.39 -31.14 -27.10
N LEU A 172 -20.64 -31.48 -27.40
CA LEU A 172 -20.98 -32.69 -28.17
C LEU A 172 -21.03 -32.40 -29.67
N PHE A 173 -21.52 -31.22 -30.07
CA PHE A 173 -21.76 -30.90 -31.49
C PHE A 173 -20.65 -30.07 -32.14
N ASN A 174 -19.92 -29.24 -31.39
CA ASN A 174 -18.89 -28.35 -31.95
C ASN A 174 -17.48 -28.96 -31.92
N ILE A 175 -17.38 -30.28 -32.11
CA ILE A 175 -16.11 -31.04 -31.98
C ILE A 175 -15.76 -31.82 -33.25
N PHE A 176 -16.53 -31.61 -34.32
CA PHE A 176 -16.34 -32.25 -35.61
C PHE A 176 -15.91 -31.22 -36.65
N ASN A 177 -15.11 -31.66 -37.62
CA ASN A 177 -14.75 -30.86 -38.78
C ASN A 177 -15.56 -31.37 -39.99
N PHE A 178 -16.58 -30.62 -40.38
CA PHE A 178 -17.42 -30.95 -41.55
C PHE A 178 -16.82 -30.47 -42.87
N ASP A 179 -15.84 -29.56 -42.80
CA ASP A 179 -15.24 -28.93 -43.99
C ASP A 179 -14.11 -29.78 -44.60
N ASN A 180 -13.52 -30.69 -43.81
CA ASN A 180 -12.45 -31.58 -44.25
C ASN A 180 -12.85 -33.06 -44.15
N PRO A 181 -13.22 -33.72 -45.28
CA PRO A 181 -13.56 -35.13 -45.31
C PRO A 181 -12.45 -36.06 -44.78
N ALA A 182 -11.17 -35.69 -44.92
CA ALA A 182 -10.04 -36.48 -44.43
C ALA A 182 -9.98 -36.55 -42.89
N TRP A 183 -10.66 -35.63 -42.19
CA TRP A 183 -10.78 -35.67 -40.73
C TRP A 183 -11.58 -36.89 -40.25
N TRP A 184 -12.55 -37.36 -41.03
CA TRP A 184 -13.39 -38.50 -40.63
C TRP A 184 -12.71 -39.85 -40.76
N SER A 185 -11.65 -39.95 -41.56
CA SER A 185 -10.79 -41.14 -41.64
C SER A 185 -9.58 -41.01 -40.71
N ASP A 186 -8.99 -39.81 -40.61
CA ASP A 186 -7.84 -39.51 -39.76
C ASP A 186 -8.07 -38.22 -38.94
N PRO A 187 -8.77 -38.30 -37.80
CA PRO A 187 -9.22 -37.13 -37.03
C PRO A 187 -8.09 -36.36 -36.35
N LYS A 188 -6.84 -36.85 -36.40
CA LYS A 188 -5.67 -36.12 -35.92
C LYS A 188 -5.21 -35.01 -36.87
N THR A 189 -5.67 -35.03 -38.11
CA THR A 189 -5.24 -34.13 -39.20
C THR A 189 -5.60 -32.67 -38.97
N SER A 190 -6.61 -32.36 -38.14
CA SER A 190 -7.00 -30.99 -37.82
C SER A 190 -7.53 -30.84 -36.40
N ASP A 191 -7.16 -29.72 -35.77
CA ASP A 191 -7.72 -29.24 -34.50
C ASP A 191 -8.77 -28.12 -34.70
N THR A 192 -9.14 -27.81 -35.94
CA THR A 192 -10.22 -26.87 -36.25
C THR A 192 -11.58 -27.57 -36.25
N PHE A 193 -12.56 -26.96 -35.59
CA PHE A 193 -13.92 -27.49 -35.46
C PHE A 193 -14.95 -26.52 -36.03
N ALA A 194 -16.02 -27.07 -36.60
CA ALA A 194 -17.17 -26.29 -37.05
C ALA A 194 -18.11 -26.01 -35.87
N LYS A 195 -18.57 -24.76 -35.75
CA LYS A 195 -19.50 -24.34 -34.70
C LYS A 195 -20.95 -24.55 -35.17
N LEU A 196 -21.56 -25.67 -34.79
CA LEU A 196 -22.97 -25.99 -35.06
C LEU A 196 -23.95 -25.31 -34.09
N VAL A 197 -23.59 -25.19 -32.82
CA VAL A 197 -24.45 -24.60 -31.78
C VAL A 197 -23.74 -23.48 -31.00
N PRO A 198 -24.46 -22.49 -30.44
CA PRO A 198 -23.86 -21.43 -29.63
C PRO A 198 -23.14 -21.97 -28.39
N SER A 199 -21.92 -21.48 -28.14
CA SER A 199 -21.04 -21.96 -27.06
C SER A 199 -20.66 -20.87 -26.04
N TRP A 200 -21.29 -19.70 -26.09
CA TRP A 200 -20.96 -18.55 -25.23
C TRP A 200 -21.09 -18.85 -23.73
N TRP A 201 -22.12 -19.62 -23.35
CA TRP A 201 -22.44 -19.89 -21.95
C TRP A 201 -21.73 -21.11 -21.35
N MET A 202 -20.80 -21.75 -22.07
CA MET A 202 -20.11 -22.96 -21.58
C MET A 202 -19.44 -22.76 -20.22
N GLY A 203 -18.89 -21.57 -19.94
CA GLY A 203 -18.29 -21.25 -18.64
C GLY A 203 -19.25 -21.34 -17.44
N PHE A 204 -20.56 -21.38 -17.66
CA PHE A 204 -21.59 -21.48 -16.62
C PHE A 204 -21.89 -22.94 -16.17
N TYR A 205 -21.12 -23.91 -16.68
CA TYR A 205 -21.29 -25.34 -16.42
C TYR A 205 -21.32 -25.77 -14.93
N PRO A 206 -20.67 -25.11 -13.94
CA PRO A 206 -20.77 -25.55 -12.55
C PRO A 206 -22.21 -25.50 -12.02
N ILE A 207 -23.02 -24.58 -12.53
CA ILE A 207 -24.43 -24.43 -12.16
C ILE A 207 -25.28 -25.54 -12.79
N ALA A 208 -24.93 -26.02 -13.99
CA ALA A 208 -25.57 -27.20 -14.58
C ALA A 208 -25.35 -28.44 -13.68
N TYR A 209 -24.11 -28.71 -13.26
CA TYR A 209 -23.82 -29.78 -12.30
C TYR A 209 -24.53 -29.60 -10.96
N TYR A 210 -24.58 -28.37 -10.43
CA TYR A 210 -25.28 -28.04 -9.18
C TYR A 210 -26.77 -28.41 -9.25
N PHE A 211 -27.49 -27.97 -10.29
CA PHE A 211 -28.91 -28.29 -10.42
C PHE A 211 -29.16 -29.76 -10.76
N THR A 212 -28.25 -30.41 -11.47
CA THR A 212 -28.28 -31.87 -11.66
C THR A 212 -28.19 -32.60 -10.31
N GLY A 213 -27.31 -32.16 -9.42
CA GLY A 213 -27.25 -32.67 -8.04
C GLY A 213 -28.54 -32.44 -7.25
N CYS A 214 -29.13 -31.24 -7.35
CA CYS A 214 -30.42 -30.93 -6.72
C CYS A 214 -31.54 -31.85 -7.24
N TYR A 215 -31.58 -32.07 -8.56
CA TYR A 215 -32.57 -32.92 -9.20
C TYR A 215 -32.42 -34.40 -8.83
N ILE A 216 -31.19 -34.92 -8.81
CA ILE A 216 -30.91 -36.29 -8.38
C ILE A 216 -31.33 -36.48 -6.91
N ARG A 217 -31.12 -35.50 -6.04
CA ARG A 217 -31.55 -35.57 -4.64
C ARG A 217 -33.07 -35.71 -4.49
N GLU A 218 -33.83 -34.93 -5.26
CA GLU A 218 -35.29 -34.88 -5.10
C GLU A 218 -36.01 -36.03 -5.81
N TYR A 219 -35.55 -36.40 -7.01
CA TYR A 219 -36.28 -37.36 -7.86
C TYR A 219 -35.52 -38.66 -8.15
N GLY A 220 -34.21 -38.69 -7.89
CA GLY A 220 -33.33 -39.76 -8.35
C GLY A 220 -33.37 -39.96 -9.87
N ILE A 221 -32.82 -41.09 -10.32
CA ILE A 221 -32.98 -41.57 -11.69
C ILE A 221 -33.68 -42.93 -11.65
N LYS A 222 -34.69 -43.14 -12.51
CA LYS A 222 -35.58 -44.33 -12.47
C LYS A 222 -35.00 -45.60 -13.10
N LEU A 223 -33.76 -45.57 -13.60
CA LEU A 223 -33.10 -46.76 -14.18
C LEU A 223 -32.61 -47.71 -13.08
N ASN A 224 -32.72 -49.03 -13.29
CA ASN A 224 -32.19 -50.01 -12.32
C ASN A 224 -30.64 -49.94 -12.26
N THR A 225 -30.04 -50.44 -11.18
CA THR A 225 -28.59 -50.32 -10.95
C THR A 225 -27.76 -51.09 -11.97
N ARG A 226 -28.24 -52.25 -12.46
CA ARG A 226 -27.52 -53.05 -13.47
C ARG A 226 -27.43 -52.31 -14.80
N SER A 227 -28.55 -51.76 -15.29
CA SER A 227 -28.60 -50.95 -16.51
C SER A 227 -27.73 -49.70 -16.37
N MET A 228 -27.71 -49.04 -15.21
CA MET A 228 -26.82 -47.89 -14.98
C MET A 228 -25.34 -48.28 -15.03
N LEU A 229 -24.98 -49.44 -14.46
CA LEU A 229 -23.62 -49.95 -14.52
C LEU A 229 -23.20 -50.28 -15.96
N VAL A 230 -24.08 -50.94 -16.72
CA VAL A 230 -23.85 -51.23 -18.14
C VAL A 230 -23.68 -49.94 -18.94
N LEU A 231 -24.56 -48.95 -18.76
CA LEU A 231 -24.44 -47.65 -19.44
C LEU A 231 -23.15 -46.93 -19.06
N PHE A 232 -22.72 -47.01 -17.80
CA PHE A 232 -21.48 -46.40 -17.35
C PHE A 232 -20.25 -47.05 -18.01
N LEU A 233 -20.18 -48.38 -18.01
CA LEU A 233 -19.08 -49.12 -18.65
C LEU A 233 -19.05 -48.90 -20.16
N LEU A 234 -20.23 -48.89 -20.80
CA LEU A 234 -20.37 -48.63 -22.23
C LEU A 234 -19.98 -47.18 -22.58
N ALA A 235 -20.35 -46.21 -21.74
CA ALA A 235 -19.93 -44.82 -21.92
C ALA A 235 -18.40 -44.66 -21.81
N ILE A 236 -17.76 -45.30 -20.81
CA ILE A 236 -16.29 -45.30 -20.70
C ILE A 236 -15.66 -45.89 -21.96
N LEU A 237 -16.16 -47.03 -22.43
CA LEU A 237 -15.64 -47.69 -23.62
C LEU A 237 -15.80 -46.81 -24.86
N ILE A 238 -17.00 -46.28 -25.11
CA ILE A 238 -17.27 -45.45 -26.30
C ILE A 238 -16.43 -44.16 -26.26
N PHE A 239 -16.46 -43.42 -25.15
CA PHE A 239 -15.74 -42.15 -25.04
C PHE A 239 -14.22 -42.37 -25.05
N GLY A 240 -13.72 -43.38 -24.35
CA GLY A 240 -12.31 -43.72 -24.37
C GLY A 240 -11.84 -44.20 -25.74
N THR A 241 -12.66 -44.97 -26.46
CA THR A 241 -12.36 -45.39 -27.84
C THR A 241 -12.34 -44.19 -28.77
N PHE A 242 -13.29 -43.27 -28.65
CA PHE A 242 -13.29 -42.02 -29.40
C PHE A 242 -12.04 -41.19 -29.11
N ASN A 243 -11.66 -41.04 -27.84
CA ASN A 243 -10.45 -40.31 -27.41
C ASN A 243 -9.17 -40.95 -27.95
N PHE A 244 -9.10 -42.28 -27.99
CA PHE A 244 -7.97 -43.01 -28.55
C PHE A 244 -7.91 -42.84 -30.06
N TYR A 245 -9.05 -43.03 -30.75
CA TYR A 245 -9.17 -42.81 -32.19
C TYR A 245 -8.76 -41.40 -32.60
N ARG A 246 -9.24 -40.38 -31.87
CA ARG A 246 -8.92 -38.97 -32.11
C ARG A 246 -7.45 -38.62 -31.93
N SER A 247 -6.74 -39.39 -31.11
CA SER A 247 -5.33 -39.16 -30.78
C SER A 247 -4.39 -40.16 -31.47
N TYR A 248 -4.91 -41.11 -32.24
CA TYR A 248 -4.13 -42.26 -32.69
C TYR A 248 -2.93 -41.86 -33.57
N GLY A 249 -1.72 -42.26 -33.16
CA GLY A 249 -0.49 -41.90 -33.87
C GLY A 249 -0.10 -40.43 -33.78
N THR A 250 -0.57 -39.72 -32.75
CA THR A 250 -0.07 -38.41 -32.32
C THR A 250 -0.11 -38.33 -30.78
N THR A 251 0.28 -37.21 -30.19
CA THR A 251 0.13 -36.97 -28.74
C THR A 251 -1.34 -36.81 -28.37
N PHE A 252 -1.68 -36.99 -27.08
CA PHE A 252 -3.08 -36.96 -26.64
C PHE A 252 -3.77 -35.62 -26.98
N LYS A 253 -4.80 -35.66 -27.84
CA LYS A 253 -5.52 -34.48 -28.32
C LYS A 253 -6.64 -34.12 -27.35
N SER A 254 -6.48 -33.00 -26.66
CA SER A 254 -7.47 -32.50 -25.71
C SER A 254 -8.42 -31.50 -26.38
N GLY A 255 -9.73 -31.79 -26.38
CA GLY A 255 -10.78 -30.89 -26.87
C GLY A 255 -11.81 -30.53 -25.80
N SER A 256 -12.84 -29.76 -26.19
CA SER A 256 -13.91 -29.31 -25.28
C SER A 256 -14.73 -30.45 -24.68
N TYR A 257 -14.82 -31.58 -25.38
CA TYR A 257 -15.58 -32.78 -24.98
C TYR A 257 -14.99 -33.53 -23.78
N VAL A 258 -13.66 -33.44 -23.57
CA VAL A 258 -12.94 -34.09 -22.47
C VAL A 258 -12.63 -33.19 -21.27
N TYR A 259 -12.86 -31.88 -21.39
CA TYR A 259 -12.62 -30.94 -20.30
C TYR A 259 -13.75 -31.03 -19.24
N TRP A 260 -13.60 -30.43 -18.06
CA TRP A 260 -14.58 -30.52 -16.97
C TRP A 260 -16.02 -30.09 -17.34
N TYR A 261 -16.16 -29.20 -18.33
CA TYR A 261 -17.44 -28.74 -18.90
C TYR A 261 -17.92 -29.57 -20.10
N GLY A 262 -17.15 -30.58 -20.48
CA GLY A 262 -17.42 -31.49 -21.58
C GLY A 262 -18.55 -32.46 -21.30
N PHE A 263 -19.15 -32.98 -22.37
CA PHE A 263 -20.24 -33.95 -22.26
C PHE A 263 -19.77 -35.31 -21.75
N GLU A 264 -18.53 -35.75 -22.07
CA GLU A 264 -18.03 -37.04 -21.59
C GLU A 264 -17.90 -37.04 -20.06
N PRO A 265 -17.21 -36.07 -19.43
CA PRO A 265 -17.14 -36.02 -17.97
C PRO A 265 -18.51 -35.79 -17.35
N TYR A 266 -19.41 -35.02 -17.98
CA TYR A 266 -20.75 -34.81 -17.47
C TYR A 266 -21.55 -36.12 -17.37
N VAL A 267 -21.64 -36.88 -18.46
CA VAL A 267 -22.38 -38.14 -18.51
C VAL A 267 -21.78 -39.16 -17.54
N LEU A 268 -20.46 -39.35 -17.57
CA LEU A 268 -19.77 -40.29 -16.69
C LEU A 268 -19.97 -39.95 -15.21
N SER A 269 -19.92 -38.66 -14.86
CA SER A 269 -20.08 -38.21 -13.48
C SER A 269 -21.50 -38.38 -12.97
N VAL A 270 -22.51 -38.11 -13.80
CA VAL A 270 -23.92 -38.33 -13.42
C VAL A 270 -24.18 -39.82 -13.18
N LEU A 271 -23.70 -40.69 -14.08
CA LEU A 271 -23.86 -42.13 -13.93
C LEU A 271 -23.14 -42.67 -12.68
N LEU A 272 -21.87 -42.30 -12.51
CA LEU A 272 -21.07 -42.72 -11.36
C LEU A 272 -21.65 -42.17 -10.04
N PHE A 273 -22.04 -40.90 -10.00
CA PHE A 273 -22.66 -40.30 -8.81
C PHE A 273 -23.90 -41.07 -8.38
N VAL A 274 -24.77 -41.42 -9.33
CA VAL A 274 -26.01 -42.17 -9.04
C VAL A 274 -25.70 -43.58 -8.58
N LEU A 275 -24.75 -44.27 -9.20
CA LEU A 275 -24.29 -45.60 -8.76
C LEU A 275 -23.77 -45.57 -7.31
N LEU A 276 -22.88 -44.63 -7.00
CA LEU A 276 -22.31 -44.47 -5.66
C LEU A 276 -23.37 -44.04 -4.62
N SER A 277 -24.33 -43.20 -5.02
CA SER A 277 -25.41 -42.75 -4.13
C SER A 277 -26.35 -43.89 -3.70
N ARG A 278 -26.39 -45.00 -4.46
CA ARG A 278 -27.23 -46.18 -4.20
C ARG A 278 -26.54 -47.25 -3.36
N ILE A 279 -25.28 -47.05 -2.97
CA ILE A 279 -24.58 -47.97 -2.06
C ILE A 279 -25.36 -48.00 -0.74
N LYS A 280 -25.84 -49.18 -0.35
CA LYS A 280 -26.49 -49.39 0.95
C LYS A 280 -25.40 -49.42 2.02
N THR A 281 -25.46 -48.49 2.98
CA THR A 281 -24.45 -48.35 4.04
C THR A 281 -25.01 -48.68 5.43
N ASP A 282 -26.27 -49.11 5.52
CA ASP A 282 -26.98 -49.36 6.78
C ASP A 282 -26.29 -50.45 7.62
N ASN A 283 -25.81 -51.51 6.95
CA ASN A 283 -25.13 -52.66 7.59
C ASN A 283 -23.63 -52.45 7.84
N MET A 284 -23.06 -51.28 7.53
CA MET A 284 -21.64 -51.03 7.77
C MET A 284 -21.34 -50.80 9.26
N ASN A 285 -20.21 -51.32 9.75
CA ASN A 285 -19.74 -51.09 11.11
C ASN A 285 -19.52 -49.58 11.38
N GLU A 286 -19.96 -49.11 12.55
CA GLU A 286 -19.81 -47.72 13.00
C GLU A 286 -18.35 -47.21 12.95
N LYS A 287 -17.36 -48.08 13.21
CA LYS A 287 -15.94 -47.74 13.05
C LYS A 287 -15.59 -47.40 11.59
N VAL A 288 -16.10 -48.16 10.63
CA VAL A 288 -15.87 -47.94 9.20
C VAL A 288 -16.56 -46.65 8.75
N LYS A 289 -17.81 -46.42 9.15
CA LYS A 289 -18.52 -45.16 8.89
C LYS A 289 -17.76 -43.95 9.44
N PHE A 290 -17.18 -44.08 10.64
CA PHE A 290 -16.37 -43.02 11.25
C PHE A 290 -15.08 -42.75 10.46
N VAL A 291 -14.37 -43.79 10.02
CA VAL A 291 -13.17 -43.63 9.18
C VAL A 291 -13.52 -42.95 7.86
N LEU A 292 -14.56 -43.42 7.15
CA LEU A 292 -15.03 -42.81 5.91
C LEU A 292 -15.39 -41.33 6.10
N TRP A 293 -16.09 -41.01 7.18
CA TRP A 293 -16.36 -39.62 7.53
C TRP A 293 -15.07 -38.82 7.71
N LYS A 294 -14.10 -39.34 8.47
CA LYS A 294 -12.83 -38.61 8.71
C LYS A 294 -12.04 -38.39 7.43
N VAL A 295 -11.92 -39.39 6.56
CA VAL A 295 -11.23 -39.22 5.27
C VAL A 295 -11.98 -38.22 4.37
N SER A 296 -13.31 -38.30 4.33
CA SER A 296 -14.17 -37.35 3.59
C SER A 296 -14.00 -35.90 4.07
N ASP A 297 -13.78 -35.66 5.36
CA ASP A 297 -13.51 -34.32 5.91
C ASP A 297 -12.12 -33.78 5.49
N LEU A 298 -11.20 -34.64 5.03
CA LEU A 298 -9.85 -34.28 4.58
C LEU A 298 -9.75 -34.06 3.06
N ALA A 299 -10.77 -34.44 2.29
CA ALA A 299 -10.76 -34.44 0.82
C ALA A 299 -10.27 -33.13 0.19
N LEU A 300 -10.68 -31.98 0.72
CA LEU A 300 -10.25 -30.67 0.22
C LEU A 300 -8.75 -30.44 0.40
N GLY A 301 -8.23 -30.74 1.59
CA GLY A 301 -6.80 -30.57 1.86
C GLY A 301 -5.96 -31.60 1.09
N ILE A 302 -6.47 -32.82 0.89
CA ILE A 302 -5.83 -33.85 0.05
C ILE A 302 -5.62 -33.29 -1.35
N TYR A 303 -6.69 -32.74 -1.93
CA TYR A 303 -6.65 -32.14 -3.26
C TYR A 303 -5.66 -30.97 -3.37
N LEU A 304 -5.69 -30.03 -2.44
CA LEU A 304 -4.88 -28.81 -2.55
C LEU A 304 -3.38 -29.07 -2.33
N ILE A 305 -3.04 -29.98 -1.41
CA ILE A 305 -1.65 -30.21 -1.01
C ILE A 305 -0.97 -31.33 -1.80
N SER A 306 -1.72 -32.09 -2.60
CA SER A 306 -1.15 -33.22 -3.35
C SER A 306 -0.02 -32.82 -4.28
N TYR A 307 0.04 -31.56 -4.71
CA TYR A 307 1.14 -31.02 -5.53
C TYR A 307 2.53 -31.29 -4.93
N ILE A 308 2.68 -31.10 -3.61
CA ILE A 308 3.95 -31.35 -2.91
C ILE A 308 4.38 -32.80 -3.11
N PHE A 309 3.44 -33.74 -2.94
CA PHE A 309 3.73 -35.16 -3.05
C PHE A 309 3.84 -35.64 -4.50
N ASP A 310 3.12 -35.02 -5.42
CA ASP A 310 3.28 -35.24 -6.85
C ASP A 310 4.73 -34.94 -7.26
N MET A 311 5.27 -33.80 -6.83
CA MET A 311 6.65 -33.37 -7.12
C MET A 311 7.72 -34.22 -6.42
N LEU A 312 7.38 -34.94 -5.35
CA LEU A 312 8.32 -35.85 -4.68
C LEU A 312 8.28 -37.26 -5.27
N VAL A 313 7.11 -37.76 -5.68
CA VAL A 313 6.91 -39.17 -6.06
C VAL A 313 7.09 -39.39 -7.56
N TYR A 314 6.53 -38.52 -8.41
CA TYR A 314 6.56 -38.75 -9.86
C TYR A 314 7.93 -38.61 -10.51
N PRO A 315 8.81 -37.67 -10.11
CA PRO A 315 10.17 -37.62 -10.66
C PRO A 315 10.94 -38.92 -10.43
N VAL A 316 10.81 -39.53 -9.23
CA VAL A 316 11.44 -40.82 -8.91
C VAL A 316 10.90 -41.95 -9.80
N LEU A 317 9.58 -41.97 -10.07
CA LEU A 317 8.99 -42.94 -11.01
C LEU A 317 9.53 -42.75 -12.43
N ASN A 318 9.56 -41.49 -12.89
CA ASN A 318 9.95 -41.15 -14.25
C ASN A 318 11.44 -41.41 -14.53
N GLU A 319 12.29 -41.26 -13.51
CA GLU A 319 13.72 -41.58 -13.57
C GLU A 319 13.96 -43.10 -13.61
N LYS A 320 13.27 -43.86 -12.74
CA LYS A 320 13.48 -45.32 -12.63
C LYS A 320 12.89 -46.12 -13.79
N ILE A 321 11.86 -45.60 -14.44
CA ILE A 321 11.17 -46.27 -15.55
C ILE A 321 11.20 -45.32 -16.74
N THR A 322 12.13 -45.56 -17.65
CA THR A 322 12.39 -44.70 -18.80
C THR A 322 11.23 -44.71 -19.80
N THR A 323 10.71 -45.90 -20.12
CA THR A 323 9.55 -46.07 -21.02
C THR A 323 8.26 -45.65 -20.33
N MET A 324 7.52 -44.69 -20.91
CA MET A 324 6.30 -44.17 -20.28
C MET A 324 5.19 -45.22 -20.15
N THR A 325 4.97 -46.04 -21.17
CA THR A 325 3.90 -47.06 -21.16
C THR A 325 4.09 -48.10 -20.05
N ASP A 326 5.34 -48.36 -19.65
CA ASP A 326 5.69 -49.32 -18.60
C ASP A 326 5.45 -48.76 -17.19
N ARG A 327 5.12 -47.46 -17.08
CA ARG A 327 4.74 -46.81 -15.82
C ARG A 327 3.31 -47.14 -15.40
N LEU A 328 2.46 -47.66 -16.30
CA LEU A 328 1.04 -47.94 -16.03
C LEU A 328 0.81 -48.84 -14.79
N PRO A 329 1.51 -49.98 -14.59
CA PRO A 329 1.32 -50.80 -13.40
C PRO A 329 1.62 -50.06 -12.09
N PHE A 330 2.50 -49.06 -12.12
CA PHE A 330 2.88 -48.26 -10.96
C PHE A 330 1.80 -47.27 -10.53
N TYR A 331 0.72 -47.11 -11.30
CA TYR A 331 -0.49 -46.43 -10.88
C TYR A 331 -0.99 -46.95 -9.51
N PHE A 332 -1.00 -48.28 -9.33
CA PHE A 332 -1.48 -48.95 -8.11
C PHE A 332 -0.56 -48.76 -6.90
N VAL A 333 0.61 -48.13 -7.08
CA VAL A 333 1.56 -47.83 -6.02
C VAL A 333 1.63 -46.32 -5.79
N THR A 334 1.90 -45.55 -6.85
CA THR A 334 2.13 -44.11 -6.76
C THR A 334 0.89 -43.33 -6.32
N VAL A 335 -0.28 -43.58 -6.90
CA VAL A 335 -1.50 -42.85 -6.53
C VAL A 335 -1.90 -43.11 -5.07
N PRO A 336 -1.90 -44.37 -4.56
CA PRO A 336 -2.12 -44.61 -3.13
C PRO A 336 -1.10 -43.93 -2.21
N ILE A 337 0.19 -43.92 -2.55
CA ILE A 337 1.23 -43.24 -1.75
C ILE A 337 0.94 -41.73 -1.69
N VAL A 338 0.74 -41.08 -2.84
CA VAL A 338 0.42 -39.65 -2.90
C VAL A 338 -0.86 -39.37 -2.12
N PHE A 339 -1.89 -40.21 -2.23
CA PHE A 339 -3.14 -40.06 -1.49
C PHE A 339 -2.95 -40.14 0.03
N ILE A 340 -2.19 -41.13 0.51
CA ILE A 340 -1.93 -41.30 1.95
C ILE A 340 -1.11 -40.13 2.50
N CYS A 341 -0.03 -39.74 1.82
CA CYS A 341 0.79 -38.60 2.23
C CYS A 341 -0.01 -37.29 2.26
N SER A 342 -0.80 -37.05 1.21
CA SER A 342 -1.70 -35.89 1.13
C SER A 342 -2.77 -35.92 2.22
N MET A 343 -3.29 -37.11 2.57
CA MET A 343 -4.27 -37.29 3.63
C MET A 343 -3.67 -36.98 5.01
N LEU A 344 -2.44 -37.45 5.29
CA LEU A 344 -1.75 -37.15 6.54
C LEU A 344 -1.49 -35.65 6.69
N ALA A 345 -0.99 -35.00 5.64
CA ALA A 345 -0.76 -33.55 5.66
C ALA A 345 -2.08 -32.75 5.79
N SER A 346 -3.14 -33.18 5.10
CA SER A 346 -4.48 -32.63 5.25
C SER A 346 -5.04 -32.79 6.68
N ALA A 347 -4.73 -33.90 7.36
CA ALA A 347 -5.11 -34.11 8.75
C ALA A 347 -4.43 -33.08 9.68
N VAL A 348 -3.15 -32.82 9.49
CA VAL A 348 -2.40 -31.77 10.22
C VAL A 348 -3.01 -30.40 9.97
N MET A 349 -3.27 -30.04 8.71
CA MET A 349 -3.93 -28.77 8.37
C MET A 349 -5.30 -28.61 9.02
N ASN A 350 -6.10 -29.68 9.09
CA ASN A 350 -7.40 -29.65 9.76
C ASN A 350 -7.30 -29.42 11.28
N ILE A 351 -6.25 -29.96 11.92
CA ILE A 351 -5.97 -29.71 13.34
C ILE A 351 -5.62 -28.24 13.55
N VAL A 352 -4.70 -27.70 12.74
CA VAL A 352 -4.30 -26.28 12.79
C VAL A 352 -5.51 -25.36 12.54
N ALA A 353 -6.30 -25.65 11.51
CA ALA A 353 -7.51 -24.90 11.17
C ALA A 353 -8.51 -24.86 12.33
N LYS A 354 -8.67 -25.97 13.06
CA LYS A 354 -9.54 -26.04 14.24
C LYS A 354 -9.06 -25.10 15.35
N TYR A 355 -7.76 -25.07 15.64
CA TYR A 355 -7.20 -24.17 16.66
C TYR A 355 -7.31 -22.70 16.26
N ILE A 356 -7.07 -22.37 14.99
CA ILE A 356 -7.28 -21.01 14.44
C ILE A 356 -8.73 -20.57 14.65
N GLN A 357 -9.72 -21.44 14.37
CA GLN A 357 -11.14 -21.13 14.58
C GLN A 357 -11.48 -20.90 16.06
N ILE A 358 -10.94 -21.73 16.96
CA ILE A 358 -11.15 -21.57 18.42
C ILE A 358 -10.54 -20.25 18.90
N PHE A 359 -9.31 -19.95 18.49
CA PHE A 359 -8.63 -18.69 18.82
C PHE A 359 -9.42 -17.49 18.33
N PHE A 360 -9.83 -17.49 17.05
CA PHE A 360 -10.64 -16.41 16.47
C PHE A 360 -11.96 -16.22 17.22
N LYS A 361 -12.66 -17.31 17.58
CA LYS A 361 -13.90 -17.23 18.36
C LYS A 361 -13.65 -16.60 19.74
N LYS A 362 -12.62 -17.05 20.46
CA LYS A 362 -12.21 -16.47 21.75
C LYS A 362 -11.83 -14.99 21.62
N LEU A 363 -11.11 -14.62 20.57
CA LEU A 363 -10.74 -13.24 20.28
C LEU A 363 -11.97 -12.38 20.02
N VAL A 364 -12.92 -12.85 19.21
CA VAL A 364 -14.19 -12.15 18.97
C VAL A 364 -15.00 -12.00 20.25
N GLU A 365 -15.08 -13.04 21.09
CA GLU A 365 -15.74 -12.98 22.40
C GLU A 365 -15.04 -11.98 23.31
N PHE A 366 -13.72 -12.03 23.42
CA PHE A 366 -12.92 -11.05 24.16
C PHE A 366 -13.15 -9.62 23.66
N ILE A 367 -13.13 -9.39 22.33
CA ILE A 367 -13.42 -8.08 21.74
C ILE A 367 -14.83 -7.62 22.10
N LYS A 368 -15.84 -8.51 22.05
CA LYS A 368 -17.21 -8.19 22.46
C LYS A 368 -17.29 -7.80 23.93
N THR A 369 -16.69 -8.58 24.82
CA THR A 369 -16.64 -8.29 26.26
C THR A 369 -15.92 -6.97 26.54
N GLN A 370 -14.83 -6.69 25.83
CA GLN A 370 -14.11 -5.43 25.96
C GLN A 370 -14.87 -4.23 25.36
N ARG A 371 -15.67 -4.42 24.30
CA ARG A 371 -16.58 -3.39 23.74
C ARG A 371 -17.73 -3.02 24.66
N GLN A 372 -18.06 -3.86 25.64
CA GLN A 372 -19.10 -3.59 26.63
C GLN A 372 -18.61 -2.73 27.81
N ARG A 373 -17.31 -2.40 27.90
CA ARG A 373 -16.77 -1.50 28.93
C ARG A 373 -17.00 -0.03 28.55
N ASP A 374 -17.38 0.81 29.52
CA ASP A 374 -17.88 2.20 29.35
C ASP A 374 -16.89 3.27 28.84
N ASP A 375 -15.70 2.89 28.37
CA ASP A 375 -14.77 3.86 27.80
C ASP A 375 -15.10 4.14 26.31
N LYS A 376 -15.65 5.33 26.09
CA LYS A 376 -16.14 5.87 24.81
C LYS A 376 -15.10 5.83 23.68
N TYR A 377 -13.79 5.89 23.97
CA TYR A 377 -12.72 5.95 22.95
C TYR A 377 -11.74 4.78 22.99
N LYS A 378 -11.86 3.87 23.96
CA LYS A 378 -10.91 2.78 24.23
C LYS A 378 -10.34 2.08 22.99
N TRP A 379 -11.21 1.62 22.10
CA TRP A 379 -10.78 0.89 20.90
C TRP A 379 -10.09 1.76 19.86
N GLN A 380 -10.53 3.01 19.75
CA GLN A 380 -9.89 3.99 18.88
C GLN A 380 -8.47 4.28 19.40
N ASP A 381 -8.33 4.45 20.72
CA ASP A 381 -7.05 4.70 21.38
C ASP A 381 -6.11 3.50 21.23
N TYR A 382 -6.59 2.26 21.41
CA TYR A 382 -5.78 1.07 21.18
C TYR A 382 -5.29 0.92 19.74
N ILE A 383 -6.16 1.16 18.75
CA ILE A 383 -5.77 1.09 17.35
C ILE A 383 -4.75 2.21 17.05
N PHE A 384 -4.99 3.43 17.55
CA PHE A 384 -4.03 4.53 17.39
C PHE A 384 -2.68 4.19 18.01
N ILE A 385 -2.63 3.72 19.27
CA ILE A 385 -1.40 3.35 19.97
C ILE A 385 -0.66 2.26 19.20
N ALA A 386 -1.36 1.21 18.76
CA ALA A 386 -0.72 0.12 18.00
C ALA A 386 -0.13 0.61 16.67
N LEU A 387 -0.88 1.43 15.93
CA LEU A 387 -0.44 1.95 14.63
C LEU A 387 0.68 2.98 14.75
N ILE A 388 0.60 3.90 15.72
CA ILE A 388 1.65 4.91 15.93
C ILE A 388 2.93 4.26 16.48
N ALA A 389 2.82 3.27 17.38
CA ALA A 389 3.98 2.52 17.86
C ALA A 389 4.65 1.74 16.71
N GLY A 390 3.85 1.06 15.86
CA GLY A 390 4.35 0.41 14.65
C GLY A 390 5.02 1.39 13.69
N GLY A 391 4.41 2.57 13.49
CA GLY A 391 4.98 3.66 12.70
C GLY A 391 6.31 4.17 13.26
N ILE A 392 6.42 4.38 14.57
CA ILE A 392 7.64 4.86 15.24
C ILE A 392 8.76 3.83 15.09
N ILE A 393 8.47 2.55 15.34
CA ILE A 393 9.43 1.44 15.15
C ILE A 393 9.91 1.43 13.69
N PHE A 394 8.98 1.57 12.75
CA PHE A 394 9.30 1.62 11.32
C PHE A 394 10.15 2.85 10.94
N ALA A 395 9.88 4.02 11.52
CA ALA A 395 10.67 5.23 11.30
C ALA A 395 12.09 5.11 11.88
N PHE A 396 12.25 4.53 13.08
CA PHE A 396 13.57 4.25 13.66
C PHE A 396 14.38 3.23 12.87
N TRP A 397 13.72 2.20 12.33
CA TRP A 397 14.37 1.30 11.39
C TRP A 397 14.82 2.04 10.12
N LYS A 398 13.98 2.93 9.57
CA LYS A 398 14.29 3.65 8.33
C LYS A 398 15.35 4.74 8.49
N CYS A 399 15.45 5.40 9.65
CA CYS A 399 16.28 6.60 9.82
C CYS A 399 17.78 6.38 9.69
N VAL A 400 18.27 5.15 9.77
CA VAL A 400 19.69 4.84 9.53
C VAL A 400 20.02 4.75 8.05
N PHE A 401 19.05 4.73 7.13
CA PHE A 401 19.29 4.52 5.71
C PHE A 401 19.25 5.81 4.87
N GLY A 402 20.25 5.94 4.01
CA GLY A 402 20.47 7.03 3.05
C GLY A 402 21.29 8.16 3.63
N PHE A 403 22.26 8.67 2.86
CA PHE A 403 23.17 9.73 3.30
C PHE A 403 22.57 11.14 3.22
N GLY A 404 21.38 11.31 2.62
CA GLY A 404 20.61 12.55 2.66
C GLY A 404 21.23 13.75 1.92
N GLY A 405 22.41 13.56 1.34
CA GLY A 405 23.13 14.56 0.55
C GLY A 405 23.54 15.78 1.37
N ASN A 406 23.56 16.93 0.69
CA ASN A 406 24.03 18.21 1.25
C ASN A 406 22.95 18.90 2.10
N ASP A 407 21.67 18.59 1.88
CA ASP A 407 20.55 19.22 2.58
C ASP A 407 20.52 18.90 4.08
N GLU A 408 20.63 17.62 4.46
CA GLU A 408 20.47 17.23 5.86
C GLU A 408 21.55 17.83 6.77
N ALA A 409 22.79 17.84 6.29
CA ALA A 409 23.90 18.44 7.03
C ALA A 409 23.77 19.97 7.09
N PHE A 410 23.32 20.60 5.99
CA PHE A 410 23.14 22.05 5.93
C PHE A 410 22.17 22.58 6.99
N TYR A 411 21.10 21.84 7.30
CA TYR A 411 20.16 22.26 8.35
C TYR A 411 20.80 22.34 9.75
N LEU A 412 21.95 21.70 9.96
CA LEU A 412 22.70 21.69 11.21
C LEU A 412 23.88 22.67 11.22
N THR A 413 24.38 23.10 10.06
CA THR A 413 25.50 24.05 9.99
C THR A 413 25.07 25.45 10.42
N VAL A 414 23.90 25.94 9.98
CA VAL A 414 23.38 27.26 10.38
C VAL A 414 23.24 27.41 11.90
N PRO A 415 22.58 26.48 12.63
CA PRO A 415 22.55 26.56 14.10
C PRO A 415 23.94 26.41 14.75
N GLN A 416 24.87 25.65 14.17
CA GLN A 416 26.26 25.56 14.65
C GLN A 416 26.97 26.92 14.54
N ARG A 417 26.85 27.60 13.39
CA ARG A 417 27.36 28.98 13.19
C ARG A 417 26.85 29.91 14.27
N PHE A 418 25.55 29.88 14.55
CA PHE A 418 24.99 30.71 15.61
C PHE A 418 25.52 30.32 17.01
N ASN A 419 25.85 29.06 17.26
CA ASN A 419 26.50 28.70 18.52
C ASN A 419 27.95 29.21 18.61
N MET A 420 28.63 29.38 17.48
CA MET A 420 30.01 29.89 17.39
C MET A 420 30.12 31.43 17.44
N GLY A 421 29.00 32.15 17.27
CA GLY A 421 28.96 33.61 17.48
C GLY A 421 28.33 34.38 16.32
N ASP A 422 28.17 33.76 15.15
CA ASP A 422 27.67 34.42 13.95
C ASP A 422 26.30 35.08 14.15
N ALA A 423 26.14 36.22 13.50
CA ALA A 423 24.93 37.01 13.47
C ALA A 423 24.07 36.72 12.24
N LEU A 424 22.75 36.79 12.43
CA LEU A 424 21.77 36.70 11.34
C LEU A 424 21.98 37.82 10.31
N ILE A 425 21.80 37.49 9.04
CA ILE A 425 21.84 38.37 7.86
C ILE A 425 23.24 38.95 7.57
N LYS A 426 24.02 39.32 8.58
CA LYS A 426 25.38 39.82 8.44
C LYS A 426 26.35 38.71 8.02
N ASP A 427 26.38 37.62 8.78
CA ASP A 427 27.41 36.57 8.62
C ASP A 427 26.90 35.37 7.81
N GLU A 428 25.60 35.03 7.94
CA GLU A 428 24.93 33.97 7.18
C GLU A 428 24.05 34.57 6.07
N TRP A 429 24.41 34.30 4.81
CA TRP A 429 23.77 34.83 3.60
C TRP A 429 22.89 33.80 2.88
N HIS A 430 22.33 32.83 3.60
CA HIS A 430 21.29 31.94 3.05
C HIS A 430 19.87 32.34 3.49
N LEU A 431 18.89 32.24 2.59
CA LEU A 431 17.51 32.70 2.83
C LEU A 431 16.73 31.87 3.87
N SER A 432 17.13 30.62 4.12
CA SER A 432 16.46 29.72 5.09
C SER A 432 16.96 29.88 6.53
N GLN A 433 17.92 30.78 6.79
CA GLN A 433 18.67 30.88 8.05
C GLN A 433 17.81 31.08 9.31
N LEU A 434 16.63 31.70 9.18
CA LEU A 434 15.74 31.99 10.30
C LEU A 434 15.27 30.72 11.01
N SER A 435 15.12 29.63 10.27
CA SER A 435 14.74 28.32 10.82
C SER A 435 15.86 27.70 11.67
N GLY A 436 17.13 28.06 11.41
CA GLY A 436 18.28 27.60 12.19
C GLY A 436 18.21 28.03 13.65
N PHE A 437 17.58 29.17 13.95
CA PHE A 437 17.33 29.60 15.33
C PHE A 437 16.56 28.57 16.15
N LEU A 438 15.61 27.85 15.54
CA LEU A 438 14.82 26.82 16.23
C LEU A 438 15.65 25.57 16.57
N LEU A 439 16.71 25.31 15.80
CA LEU A 439 17.60 24.16 15.97
C LEU A 439 18.85 24.45 16.79
N MET A 440 19.14 25.72 17.05
CA MET A 440 20.27 26.15 17.85
C MET A 440 20.34 25.43 19.21
N PRO A 441 19.25 25.31 20.01
CA PRO A 441 19.31 24.61 21.28
C PRO A 441 19.64 23.13 21.16
N PHE A 442 19.22 22.47 20.07
CA PHE A 442 19.54 21.07 19.81
C PHE A 442 21.03 20.88 19.53
N VAL A 443 21.59 21.67 18.61
CA VAL A 443 23.02 21.56 18.25
C VAL A 443 23.88 21.91 19.46
N TRP A 444 23.54 22.97 20.18
CA TRP A 444 24.27 23.38 21.40
C TRP A 444 24.26 22.28 22.45
N LEU A 445 23.09 21.69 22.74
CA LEU A 445 22.98 20.62 23.73
C LEU A 445 23.74 19.37 23.30
N PHE A 446 23.67 19.01 22.02
CA PHE A 446 24.39 17.85 21.48
C PHE A 446 25.89 18.03 21.66
N THR A 447 26.47 19.11 21.12
CA THR A 447 27.91 19.35 21.16
C THR A 447 28.43 19.55 22.58
N THR A 448 27.64 20.13 23.48
CA THR A 448 28.00 20.26 24.90
C THR A 448 28.08 18.91 25.60
N ILE A 449 27.20 17.95 25.26
CA ILE A 449 27.18 16.61 25.89
C ILE A 449 28.24 15.69 25.29
N THR A 450 28.39 15.68 23.96
CA THR A 450 29.28 14.74 23.26
C THR A 450 30.70 15.28 23.11
N GLY A 451 30.91 16.59 23.24
CA GLY A 451 32.18 17.25 22.94
C GLY A 451 32.57 17.26 21.46
N SER A 452 31.67 16.84 20.55
CA SER A 452 31.91 16.80 19.12
C SER A 452 30.60 16.76 18.32
N THR A 453 30.69 16.90 17.01
CA THR A 453 29.57 16.72 16.07
C THR A 453 29.41 15.26 15.60
N GLU A 454 30.18 14.32 16.14
CA GLU A 454 30.20 12.93 15.67
C GLU A 454 28.82 12.27 15.80
N GLY A 455 28.26 11.81 14.68
CA GLY A 455 26.91 11.21 14.63
C GLY A 455 25.74 12.19 14.78
N ILE A 456 25.97 13.51 14.74
CA ILE A 456 24.94 14.53 14.93
C ILE A 456 23.79 14.43 13.92
N ILE A 457 24.06 14.01 12.68
CA ILE A 457 23.04 13.88 11.64
C ILE A 457 22.02 12.81 12.02
N LEU A 458 22.49 11.63 12.46
CA LEU A 458 21.59 10.56 12.90
C LEU A 458 20.82 10.97 14.16
N ALA A 459 21.45 11.69 15.09
CA ALA A 459 20.78 12.23 16.27
C ALA A 459 19.66 13.21 15.89
N ALA A 460 19.90 14.09 14.91
CA ALA A 460 18.87 15.00 14.40
C ALA A 460 17.68 14.26 13.77
N ARG A 461 17.92 13.12 13.10
CA ARG A 461 16.84 12.26 12.59
C ARG A 461 15.98 11.65 13.71
N VAL A 462 16.62 11.25 14.81
CA VAL A 462 15.89 10.78 16.00
C VAL A 462 15.03 11.88 16.60
N VAL A 463 15.55 13.10 16.71
CA VAL A 463 14.79 14.26 17.19
C VAL A 463 13.60 14.56 16.27
N TYR A 464 13.78 14.48 14.95
CA TYR A 464 12.68 14.61 13.98
C TYR A 464 11.58 13.59 14.25
N ILE A 465 11.92 12.29 14.40
CA ILE A 465 10.92 11.24 14.65
C ILE A 465 10.12 11.53 15.92
N ILE A 466 10.80 11.91 17.01
CA ILE A 466 10.15 12.21 18.29
C ILE A 466 9.24 13.44 18.17
N PHE A 467 9.72 14.50 17.52
CA PHE A 467 8.94 15.72 17.30
C PHE A 467 7.70 15.44 16.45
N HIS A 468 7.88 14.79 15.31
CA HIS A 468 6.80 14.45 14.38
C HIS A 468 5.76 13.49 15.00
N ALA A 469 6.22 12.50 15.79
CA ALA A 469 5.34 11.62 16.56
C ALA A 469 4.53 12.41 17.60
N THR A 470 5.17 13.35 18.31
CA THR A 470 4.50 14.22 19.29
C THR A 470 3.42 15.06 18.62
N VAL A 471 3.71 15.65 17.45
CA VAL A 471 2.74 16.40 16.66
C VAL A 471 1.56 15.51 16.26
N SER A 472 1.81 14.29 15.77
CA SER A 472 0.75 13.33 15.43
C SER A 472 -0.11 12.93 16.64
N ILE A 473 0.49 12.73 17.81
CA ILE A 473 -0.24 12.46 19.07
C ILE A 473 -1.11 13.67 19.45
N VAL A 474 -0.60 14.90 19.32
CA VAL A 474 -1.40 16.10 19.56
C VAL A 474 -2.54 16.20 18.55
N ILE A 475 -2.32 15.92 17.27
CA ILE A 475 -3.37 15.89 16.25
C ILE A 475 -4.46 14.90 16.71
N TYR A 476 -4.10 13.64 16.97
CA TYR A 476 -5.04 12.60 17.37
C TYR A 476 -5.85 13.02 18.60
N THR A 477 -5.20 13.44 19.68
CA THR A 477 -5.89 13.83 20.92
C THR A 477 -6.89 14.97 20.74
N ARG A 478 -6.62 15.90 19.81
CA ARG A 478 -7.49 17.03 19.48
C ARG A 478 -8.67 16.66 18.58
N ILE A 479 -8.48 15.71 17.64
CA ILE A 479 -9.51 15.31 16.69
C ILE A 479 -10.17 13.95 16.98
N ARG A 480 -9.79 13.25 18.06
CA ARG A 480 -10.31 11.91 18.42
C ARG A 480 -11.83 11.82 18.51
N LYS A 481 -12.52 12.93 18.78
CA LYS A 481 -13.99 12.99 18.85
C LYS A 481 -14.70 12.68 17.52
N TYR A 482 -13.97 12.70 16.40
CA TYR A 482 -14.50 12.42 15.07
C TYR A 482 -14.45 10.92 14.68
N GLY A 483 -14.14 10.03 15.63
CA GLY A 483 -14.19 8.58 15.42
C GLY A 483 -12.96 8.02 14.72
N TYR A 484 -13.03 6.78 14.22
CA TYR A 484 -11.88 6.05 13.66
C TYR A 484 -11.12 6.75 12.53
N VAL A 485 -11.77 7.64 11.76
CA VAL A 485 -11.09 8.42 10.71
C VAL A 485 -9.99 9.31 11.29
N SER A 486 -10.13 9.76 12.55
CA SER A 486 -9.08 10.53 13.25
C SER A 486 -7.81 9.73 13.51
N VAL A 487 -7.91 8.41 13.67
CA VAL A 487 -6.75 7.52 13.80
C VAL A 487 -5.94 7.56 12.50
N PHE A 488 -6.60 7.30 11.38
CA PHE A 488 -5.96 7.29 10.07
C PHE A 488 -5.41 8.67 9.70
N ALA A 489 -6.15 9.76 9.98
CA ALA A 489 -5.66 11.11 9.74
C ALA A 489 -4.33 11.38 10.45
N SER A 490 -4.17 10.90 11.69
CA SER A 490 -2.99 11.15 12.51
C SER A 490 -1.83 10.22 12.14
N VAL A 491 -2.11 8.93 11.93
CA VAL A 491 -1.09 7.93 11.57
C VAL A 491 -0.56 8.18 10.15
N LEU A 492 -1.42 8.47 9.18
CA LEU A 492 -1.00 8.76 7.79
C LEU A 492 -0.27 10.11 7.67
N TYR A 493 -0.54 11.04 8.59
CA TYR A 493 0.27 12.24 8.74
C TYR A 493 1.67 11.89 9.23
N PHE A 494 1.79 11.04 10.27
CA PHE A 494 3.08 10.62 10.81
C PHE A 494 3.94 9.81 9.83
N ILE A 495 3.33 8.91 9.06
CA ILE A 495 4.06 8.09 8.07
C ILE A 495 4.58 8.99 6.94
N TYR A 496 3.83 10.04 6.58
CA TYR A 496 4.25 10.98 5.56
C TYR A 496 5.41 11.85 6.06
N THR A 497 6.50 11.87 5.31
CA THR A 497 7.63 12.77 5.57
C THR A 497 7.88 13.61 4.32
N PRO A 498 7.87 14.96 4.42
CA PRO A 498 8.29 15.84 3.35
C PRO A 498 9.60 15.39 2.67
N TYR A 499 9.54 15.17 1.36
CA TYR A 499 10.67 14.68 0.55
C TYR A 499 11.26 13.33 0.98
N ASP A 500 10.60 12.65 1.92
CA ASP A 500 11.15 11.57 2.72
C ASP A 500 12.50 11.88 3.42
N ILE A 501 12.77 13.16 3.67
CA ILE A 501 13.92 13.62 4.44
C ILE A 501 13.53 13.60 5.92
N MET A 502 14.03 12.62 6.68
CA MET A 502 13.75 12.49 8.10
C MET A 502 14.59 13.44 8.95
N ALA A 503 14.74 14.69 8.54
CA ALA A 503 15.51 15.70 9.25
C ALA A 503 14.62 16.85 9.70
N MET A 504 15.02 17.50 10.79
CA MET A 504 14.42 18.77 11.18
C MET A 504 14.90 19.86 10.21
N SER A 505 14.01 20.29 9.33
CA SER A 505 14.28 21.31 8.31
C SER A 505 13.16 22.35 8.31
N TYR A 506 13.37 23.47 7.63
CA TYR A 506 12.29 24.47 7.46
C TYR A 506 11.06 23.87 6.76
N ASN A 507 11.22 22.82 5.94
CA ASN A 507 10.11 22.11 5.33
C ASN A 507 9.34 21.28 6.37
N THR A 508 10.01 20.34 7.05
CA THR A 508 9.38 19.42 8.00
C THR A 508 8.85 20.13 9.24
N MET A 509 9.66 21.01 9.84
CA MET A 509 9.24 21.84 10.97
C MET A 509 8.10 22.78 10.57
N GLY A 510 8.19 23.44 9.42
CA GLY A 510 7.15 24.36 8.96
C GLY A 510 5.80 23.66 8.79
N LEU A 511 5.77 22.47 8.17
CA LEU A 511 4.55 21.66 8.06
C LEU A 511 3.97 21.30 9.44
N ASP A 512 4.80 20.81 10.35
CA ASP A 512 4.38 20.40 11.69
C ASP A 512 3.88 21.55 12.54
N LEU A 513 4.56 22.69 12.50
CA LEU A 513 4.22 23.87 13.28
C LEU A 513 2.94 24.56 12.77
N VAL A 514 2.74 24.63 11.45
CA VAL A 514 1.47 25.10 10.85
C VAL A 514 0.31 24.19 11.25
N THR A 515 0.51 22.87 11.14
CA THR A 515 -0.51 21.89 11.50
C THR A 515 -0.85 21.96 12.98
N LEU A 516 0.16 22.03 13.85
CA LEU A 516 0.00 22.15 15.30
C LEU A 516 -0.76 23.42 15.67
N SER A 517 -0.38 24.57 15.10
CA SER A 517 -1.09 25.83 15.32
C SER A 517 -2.56 25.72 14.92
N GLY A 518 -2.83 25.27 13.68
CA GLY A 518 -4.17 25.21 13.15
C GLY A 518 -5.09 24.22 13.89
N VAL A 519 -4.57 23.05 14.27
CA VAL A 519 -5.33 22.02 15.01
C VAL A 519 -5.64 22.47 16.43
N ILE A 520 -4.65 23.01 17.15
CA ILE A 520 -4.85 23.50 18.52
C ILE A 520 -5.87 24.64 18.52
N MET A 521 -5.71 25.65 17.65
CA MET A 521 -6.64 26.78 17.56
C MET A 521 -8.05 26.35 17.16
N GLY A 522 -8.17 25.43 16.20
CA GLY A 522 -9.45 24.94 15.70
C GLY A 522 -10.23 24.04 16.65
N THR A 523 -9.56 23.51 17.69
CA THR A 523 -10.16 22.58 18.66
C THR A 523 -10.15 23.08 20.10
N ALA A 524 -9.49 24.21 20.37
CA ALA A 524 -9.41 24.82 21.68
C ALA A 524 -10.80 25.26 22.20
N SER A 525 -10.98 25.17 23.51
CA SER A 525 -12.02 25.96 24.16
C SER A 525 -11.51 27.39 24.26
N TYR A 526 -12.16 28.33 23.58
CA TYR A 526 -11.76 29.75 23.53
C TYR A 526 -11.78 30.45 24.91
N LYS A 527 -12.30 29.79 25.95
CA LYS A 527 -12.18 30.24 27.34
C LYS A 527 -10.78 30.00 27.92
N LYS A 528 -10.07 28.97 27.46
CA LYS A 528 -8.74 28.57 27.97
C LYS A 528 -7.63 29.33 27.22
N LYS A 529 -6.76 29.99 27.99
CA LYS A 529 -5.69 30.86 27.46
C LYS A 529 -4.51 30.06 26.89
N LEU A 530 -4.03 29.06 27.63
CA LEU A 530 -2.81 28.31 27.28
C LEU A 530 -2.82 27.68 25.87
N PRO A 531 -3.89 26.98 25.42
CA PRO A 531 -3.89 26.42 24.06
C PRO A 531 -3.76 27.49 22.96
N LEU A 532 -4.33 28.68 23.17
CA LEU A 532 -4.27 29.77 22.20
C LEU A 532 -2.85 30.36 22.15
N ILE A 533 -2.21 30.52 23.31
CA ILE A 533 -0.81 30.95 23.42
C ILE A 533 0.12 29.94 22.72
N PHE A 534 -0.02 28.63 23.00
CA PHE A 534 0.78 27.59 22.34
C PHE A 534 0.58 27.57 20.82
N SER A 535 -0.65 27.78 20.35
CA SER A 535 -0.92 27.92 18.92
C SER A 535 -0.22 29.14 18.31
N GLY A 536 -0.17 30.26 19.04
CA GLY A 536 0.58 31.45 18.64
C GLY A 536 2.09 31.21 18.55
N VAL A 537 2.67 30.54 19.56
CA VAL A 537 4.11 30.16 19.55
C VAL A 537 4.42 29.25 18.37
N ALA A 538 3.60 28.23 18.13
CA ALA A 538 3.77 27.32 17.00
C ALA A 538 3.65 28.06 15.65
N PHE A 539 2.71 29.02 15.54
CA PHE A 539 2.59 29.84 14.33
C PHE A 539 3.82 30.73 14.11
N ALA A 540 4.33 31.39 15.15
CA ALA A 540 5.55 32.20 15.05
C ALA A 540 6.77 31.35 14.64
N ALA A 541 6.89 30.15 15.19
CA ALA A 541 7.93 29.22 14.78
C ALA A 541 7.77 28.79 13.30
N ALA A 542 6.54 28.56 12.84
CA ALA A 542 6.28 28.30 11.42
C ALA A 542 6.66 29.50 10.51
N VAL A 543 6.48 30.73 10.99
CA VAL A 543 6.92 31.94 10.26
C VAL A 543 8.45 31.99 10.15
N LEU A 544 9.19 31.53 11.16
CA LEU A 544 10.65 31.40 11.05
C LEU A 544 11.07 30.36 10.01
N CYS A 545 10.25 29.34 9.76
CA CYS A 545 10.45 28.39 8.66
C CYS A 545 10.04 28.97 7.28
N CYS A 546 9.03 29.84 7.23
CA CYS A 546 8.54 30.49 6.00
C CYS A 546 8.07 31.92 6.30
N PRO A 547 8.92 32.94 6.09
CA PRO A 547 8.61 34.33 6.46
C PRO A 547 7.35 34.90 5.79
N TYR A 548 7.06 34.49 4.56
CA TYR A 548 5.87 34.88 3.81
C TYR A 548 4.56 34.49 4.53
N LEU A 549 4.60 33.50 5.43
CA LEU A 549 3.43 33.09 6.21
C LEU A 549 2.93 34.18 7.17
N ALA A 550 3.75 35.18 7.51
CA ALA A 550 3.38 36.33 8.33
C ALA A 550 2.14 37.08 7.81
N VAL A 551 1.92 37.07 6.48
CA VAL A 551 0.70 37.63 5.85
C VAL A 551 -0.58 37.02 6.43
N SER A 552 -0.55 35.74 6.84
CA SER A 552 -1.69 35.05 7.44
C SER A 552 -2.11 35.68 8.77
N TYR A 553 -1.17 36.23 9.55
CA TYR A 553 -1.48 36.94 10.79
C TYR A 553 -2.22 38.26 10.51
N ILE A 554 -1.79 39.00 9.48
CA ILE A 554 -2.47 40.23 9.03
C ILE A 554 -3.89 39.91 8.56
N LEU A 555 -4.04 38.87 7.73
CA LEU A 555 -5.34 38.40 7.26
C LEU A 555 -6.25 37.97 8.42
N TYR A 556 -5.69 37.30 9.44
CA TYR A 556 -6.43 36.92 10.64
C TYR A 556 -6.90 38.16 11.44
N GLY A 557 -6.04 39.17 11.58
CA GLY A 557 -6.40 40.46 12.19
C GLY A 557 -7.53 41.17 11.44
N ILE A 558 -7.51 41.19 10.10
CA ILE A 558 -8.60 41.74 9.28
C ILE A 558 -9.91 40.97 9.55
N CYS A 559 -9.85 39.63 9.59
CA CYS A 559 -11.01 38.81 9.92
C CYS A 559 -11.57 39.08 11.33
N VAL A 560 -10.71 39.36 12.32
CA VAL A 560 -11.09 39.76 13.67
C VAL A 560 -11.77 41.13 13.67
N LEU A 561 -11.24 42.11 12.91
CA LEU A 561 -11.90 43.41 12.73
C LEU A 561 -13.29 43.23 12.11
N ILE A 562 -13.41 42.47 11.03
CA ILE A 562 -14.71 42.18 10.40
C ILE A 562 -15.66 41.52 11.41
N HIS A 563 -15.20 40.55 12.20
CA HIS A 563 -15.97 39.91 13.27
C HIS A 563 -16.59 40.93 14.23
N THR A 564 -15.82 41.94 14.67
CA THR A 564 -16.33 42.97 15.57
C THR A 564 -17.51 43.77 14.99
N PHE A 565 -17.54 43.99 13.68
CA PHE A 565 -18.63 44.72 13.00
C PHE A 565 -19.88 43.86 12.72
N ILE A 566 -19.71 42.54 12.55
CA ILE A 566 -20.81 41.64 12.15
C ILE A 566 -21.37 40.80 13.29
N LYS A 567 -20.72 40.74 14.46
CA LYS A 567 -21.13 39.87 15.58
C LYS A 567 -22.59 40.07 16.01
N ASN A 568 -23.09 41.31 15.92
CA ASN A 568 -24.45 41.69 16.32
C ASN A 568 -25.51 41.59 15.21
N LYS A 569 -25.14 41.28 13.95
CA LYS A 569 -26.09 41.19 12.82
C LYS A 569 -26.62 39.78 12.65
N GLU A 570 -27.87 39.53 12.25
CA GLU A 570 -28.40 38.16 12.04
C GLU A 570 -27.88 37.47 10.75
N THR A 571 -26.63 37.00 10.75
CA THR A 571 -26.05 36.21 9.63
C THR A 571 -25.41 34.89 10.10
N LYS A 572 -25.38 33.87 9.23
CA LYS A 572 -24.79 32.52 9.50
C LYS A 572 -23.29 32.39 9.12
N PHE A 573 -22.59 33.51 9.05
CA PHE A 573 -21.22 33.58 8.52
C PHE A 573 -20.17 33.01 9.47
N ILE A 574 -19.09 32.41 8.92
CA ILE A 574 -18.01 31.78 9.72
C ILE A 574 -17.29 32.77 10.63
N LEU A 575 -17.14 34.02 10.17
CA LEU A 575 -16.47 35.07 10.93
C LEU A 575 -17.23 35.49 12.19
N LYS A 576 -18.40 34.92 12.52
CA LYS A 576 -19.02 35.09 13.85
C LYS A 576 -18.51 34.14 14.93
N SER A 577 -17.71 33.14 14.57
CA SER A 577 -17.12 32.21 15.55
C SER A 577 -16.27 32.96 16.57
N GLU A 578 -16.26 32.48 17.82
CA GLU A 578 -15.33 32.92 18.88
C GLU A 578 -13.85 32.76 18.49
N LEU A 579 -13.57 31.99 17.44
CA LEU A 579 -12.26 31.94 16.78
C LEU A 579 -11.75 33.35 16.37
N PHE A 580 -12.65 34.24 15.95
CA PHE A 580 -12.31 35.59 15.49
C PHE A 580 -12.60 36.66 16.56
N ALA A 581 -12.88 36.27 17.81
CA ALA A 581 -13.03 37.21 18.89
C ALA A 581 -11.70 37.88 19.23
N GLY A 582 -11.73 39.16 19.58
CA GLY A 582 -10.53 39.92 19.95
C GLY A 582 -9.76 39.30 21.13
N ARG A 583 -10.45 38.61 22.05
CA ARG A 583 -9.82 37.84 23.13
C ARG A 583 -8.99 36.67 22.59
N THR A 584 -9.51 35.93 21.61
CA THR A 584 -8.81 34.80 21.00
C THR A 584 -7.57 35.29 20.27
N PHE A 585 -7.72 36.37 19.50
CA PHE A 585 -6.63 37.06 18.83
C PHE A 585 -5.55 37.50 19.84
N LEU A 586 -5.93 38.15 20.94
CA LEU A 586 -4.98 38.61 21.97
C LEU A 586 -4.11 37.47 22.52
N PHE A 587 -4.70 36.35 22.95
CA PHE A 587 -3.91 35.25 23.52
C PHE A 587 -3.06 34.53 22.47
N PHE A 588 -3.54 34.44 21.24
CA PHE A 588 -2.74 33.96 20.12
C PHE A 588 -1.54 34.89 19.84
N SER A 589 -1.76 36.21 19.79
CA SER A 589 -0.73 37.21 19.61
C SER A 589 0.30 37.22 20.75
N ILE A 590 -0.11 37.01 22.01
CA ILE A 590 0.83 36.85 23.14
C ILE A 590 1.83 35.71 22.87
N GLY A 591 1.35 34.58 22.34
CA GLY A 591 2.22 33.47 21.96
C GLY A 591 3.20 33.84 20.84
N ILE A 592 2.73 34.57 19.83
CA ILE A 592 3.59 35.08 18.74
C ILE A 592 4.67 36.01 19.29
N PHE A 593 4.26 37.02 20.09
CA PHE A 593 5.18 38.01 20.64
C PHE A 593 6.17 37.41 21.63
N ALA A 594 5.80 36.36 22.36
CA ALA A 594 6.72 35.66 23.26
C ALA A 594 7.91 35.08 22.47
N LEU A 595 7.66 34.33 21.39
CA LEU A 595 8.76 33.78 20.58
C LEU A 595 9.49 34.87 19.79
N ALA A 596 8.76 35.86 19.26
CA ALA A 596 9.35 36.98 18.54
C ALA A 596 10.28 37.80 19.44
N ALA A 597 9.96 38.00 20.72
CA ALA A 597 10.81 38.72 21.66
C ALA A 597 12.14 37.96 21.90
N VAL A 598 12.08 36.64 22.10
CA VAL A 598 13.30 35.82 22.26
C VAL A 598 14.14 35.85 20.99
N PHE A 599 13.52 35.73 19.81
CA PHE A 599 14.20 35.83 18.53
C PHE A 599 14.84 37.22 18.32
N LEU A 600 14.15 38.31 18.66
CA LEU A 600 14.68 39.67 18.54
C LEU A 600 15.84 39.93 19.51
N VAL A 601 15.77 39.42 20.74
CA VAL A 601 16.90 39.49 21.69
C VAL A 601 18.11 38.75 21.12
N PHE A 602 17.91 37.55 20.57
CA PHE A 602 18.99 36.81 19.90
C PHE A 602 19.59 37.58 18.72
N ALA A 603 18.75 38.12 17.82
CA ALA A 603 19.23 38.83 16.64
C ALA A 603 19.96 40.14 17.02
N LEU A 604 19.33 40.98 17.86
CA LEU A 604 19.81 42.33 18.16
C LEU A 604 20.98 42.37 19.14
N THR A 605 21.29 41.27 19.83
CA THR A 605 22.50 41.15 20.65
C THR A 605 23.76 40.94 19.81
N ARG A 606 23.62 40.60 18.51
CA ARG A 606 24.74 40.27 17.63
C ARG A 606 24.85 41.16 16.39
N VAL A 607 23.74 41.76 15.95
CA VAL A 607 23.73 42.68 14.80
C VAL A 607 22.78 43.85 15.06
N SER A 608 23.19 45.05 14.66
CA SER A 608 22.35 46.24 14.76
C SER A 608 21.31 46.31 13.65
N ILE A 609 20.20 47.03 13.88
CA ILE A 609 19.17 47.24 12.84
C ILE A 609 19.75 47.90 11.59
N LYS A 610 20.71 48.82 11.76
CA LYS A 610 21.40 49.48 10.64
C LYS A 610 22.20 48.49 9.81
N GLU A 611 22.95 47.59 10.45
CA GLU A 611 23.65 46.51 9.75
C GLU A 611 22.65 45.60 9.02
N ILE A 612 21.58 45.14 9.66
CA ILE A 612 20.55 44.32 8.99
C ILE A 612 20.08 44.98 7.69
N LEU A 613 19.76 46.28 7.72
CA LEU A 613 19.32 47.02 6.53
C LEU A 613 20.42 47.14 5.46
N ASN A 614 21.68 47.26 5.87
CA ASN A 614 22.82 47.34 4.96
C ASN A 614 23.13 45.99 4.29
N TYR A 615 22.96 44.87 5.00
CA TYR A 615 23.30 43.53 4.50
C TYR A 615 22.14 42.86 3.73
N LEU A 616 20.89 43.24 3.99
CA LEU A 616 19.72 42.66 3.34
C LEU A 616 19.78 42.67 1.80
N PRO A 617 20.27 43.72 1.11
CA PRO A 617 20.42 43.71 -0.35
C PRO A 617 21.32 42.57 -0.87
N TYR A 618 22.38 42.20 -0.14
CA TYR A 618 23.27 41.10 -0.52
C TYR A 618 22.62 39.72 -0.37
N LEU A 619 21.67 39.58 0.55
CA LEU A 619 20.89 38.35 0.69
C LEU A 619 19.96 38.15 -0.53
N MET A 620 19.50 39.24 -1.14
CA MET A 620 18.59 39.23 -2.30
C MET A 620 19.28 38.99 -3.64
N THR A 621 20.62 38.84 -3.66
CA THR A 621 21.39 38.51 -4.87
C THR A 621 21.62 37.00 -5.04
N ASP A 622 20.94 36.17 -4.24
CA ASP A 622 21.06 34.71 -4.33
C ASP A 622 20.66 34.19 -5.74
N PRO A 623 21.57 33.51 -6.46
CA PRO A 623 21.30 33.04 -7.82
C PRO A 623 20.23 31.94 -7.87
N GLU A 624 19.97 31.21 -6.79
CA GLU A 624 18.91 30.18 -6.75
C GLU A 624 17.50 30.79 -6.63
N HIS A 625 17.42 32.06 -6.24
CA HIS A 625 16.17 32.78 -5.98
C HIS A 625 16.09 34.10 -6.75
N PRO A 626 16.02 34.05 -8.10
CA PRO A 626 15.92 35.25 -8.90
C PRO A 626 14.63 36.04 -8.60
N GLN A 627 14.72 37.37 -8.74
CA GLN A 627 13.57 38.26 -8.59
C GLN A 627 12.57 38.00 -9.73
N ILE A 628 11.41 37.46 -9.39
CA ILE A 628 10.31 37.20 -10.33
C ILE A 628 9.12 38.04 -9.91
N ALA A 629 8.47 38.70 -10.89
CA ALA A 629 7.29 39.50 -10.65
C ALA A 629 6.17 38.70 -9.95
N LEU A 630 5.45 39.36 -9.05
CA LEU A 630 4.43 38.74 -8.19
C LEU A 630 3.32 38.02 -9.00
N GLY A 631 2.85 38.65 -10.08
CA GLY A 631 1.85 38.04 -10.98
C GLY A 631 2.35 36.77 -11.66
N ALA A 632 3.62 36.72 -12.05
CA ALA A 632 4.23 35.52 -12.64
C ALA A 632 4.38 34.39 -11.60
N ARG A 633 4.76 34.70 -10.36
CA ARG A 633 4.78 33.73 -9.24
C ARG A 633 3.40 33.14 -8.97
N PHE A 634 2.36 33.98 -9.00
CA PHE A 634 0.98 33.53 -8.84
C PHE A 634 0.55 32.59 -9.98
N GLY A 635 0.87 32.93 -11.24
CA GLY A 635 0.63 32.06 -12.39
C GLY A 635 1.39 30.72 -12.31
N MET A 636 2.63 30.74 -11.80
CA MET A 636 3.44 29.54 -11.60
C MET A 636 2.79 28.56 -10.62
N TYR A 637 2.20 29.03 -9.52
CA TYR A 637 1.51 28.16 -8.55
C TYR A 637 0.48 27.23 -9.23
N PHE A 638 -0.42 27.82 -10.03
CA PHE A 638 -1.43 27.04 -10.76
C PHE A 638 -0.83 26.21 -11.89
N LYS A 639 0.18 26.74 -12.60
CA LYS A 639 0.89 26.01 -13.65
C LYS A 639 1.59 24.77 -13.10
N SER A 640 2.18 24.84 -11.91
CA SER A 640 2.84 23.71 -11.24
C SER A 640 1.85 22.61 -10.85
N ILE A 641 0.64 22.97 -10.38
CA ILE A 641 -0.43 22.00 -10.12
C ILE A 641 -0.93 21.39 -11.43
N TYR A 642 -1.17 22.21 -12.45
CA TYR A 642 -1.68 21.77 -13.74
C TYR A 642 -0.73 20.79 -14.45
N ASN A 643 0.58 21.04 -14.35
CA ASN A 643 1.63 20.24 -14.99
C ASN A 643 2.28 19.19 -14.07
N CYS A 644 1.69 18.89 -12.90
CA CYS A 644 2.32 17.93 -11.97
C CYS A 644 2.42 16.50 -12.54
N HIS A 645 1.51 16.14 -13.45
CA HIS A 645 1.56 14.91 -14.24
C HIS A 645 0.77 15.10 -15.54
N SER A 646 1.20 14.47 -16.63
CA SER A 646 0.63 14.64 -17.99
C SER A 646 -0.89 14.46 -18.07
N HIS A 647 -1.42 13.52 -17.28
CA HIS A 647 -2.84 13.18 -17.20
C HIS A 647 -3.57 13.78 -15.99
N PHE A 648 -2.90 14.53 -15.10
CA PHE A 648 -3.54 15.08 -13.90
C PHE A 648 -4.67 16.07 -14.24
N LYS A 649 -4.55 16.77 -15.38
CA LYS A 649 -5.59 17.65 -15.92
C LYS A 649 -6.96 16.98 -16.02
N ILE A 650 -7.01 15.67 -16.32
CA ILE A 650 -8.27 14.91 -16.39
C ILE A 650 -8.95 14.92 -15.01
N ALA A 651 -8.20 14.56 -13.96
CA ALA A 651 -8.71 14.56 -12.59
C ALA A 651 -9.17 15.95 -12.15
N LEU A 652 -8.37 16.98 -12.46
CA LEU A 652 -8.68 18.37 -12.12
C LEU A 652 -9.97 18.85 -12.78
N PHE A 653 -10.13 18.67 -14.10
CA PHE A 653 -11.33 19.08 -14.82
C PHE A 653 -12.56 18.25 -14.42
N SER A 654 -12.42 16.93 -14.22
CA SER A 654 -13.51 16.09 -13.70
C SER A 654 -13.98 16.59 -12.32
N TYR A 655 -13.05 16.98 -11.46
CA TYR A 655 -13.37 17.52 -10.14
C TYR A 655 -14.05 18.90 -10.22
N LEU A 656 -13.58 19.78 -11.12
CA LEU A 656 -14.20 21.09 -11.36
C LEU A 656 -15.65 20.97 -11.85
N VAL A 657 -15.90 20.07 -12.82
CA VAL A 657 -17.27 19.76 -13.29
C VAL A 657 -18.12 19.27 -12.11
N MET A 658 -17.59 18.37 -11.28
CA MET A 658 -18.31 17.86 -10.12
C MET A 658 -18.61 18.97 -9.08
N ILE A 659 -17.72 19.94 -8.87
CA ILE A 659 -18.01 21.12 -8.03
C ILE A 659 -19.19 21.91 -8.61
N VAL A 660 -19.19 22.18 -9.91
CA VAL A 660 -20.28 22.91 -10.57
C VAL A 660 -21.61 22.17 -10.41
N VAL A 661 -21.61 20.84 -10.60
CA VAL A 661 -22.80 19.99 -10.38
C VAL A 661 -23.28 20.08 -8.93
N MET A 662 -22.38 19.99 -7.93
CA MET A 662 -22.76 20.14 -6.52
C MET A 662 -23.34 21.52 -6.20
N ILE A 663 -22.86 22.59 -6.83
CA ILE A 663 -23.38 23.95 -6.63
C ILE A 663 -24.80 24.07 -7.17
N ILE A 664 -25.06 23.52 -8.37
CA ILE A 664 -26.37 23.55 -9.04
C ILE A 664 -27.38 22.64 -8.33
N ASP A 665 -26.94 21.49 -7.81
CA ASP A 665 -27.80 20.52 -7.13
C ASP A 665 -28.32 21.06 -5.78
N ARG A 666 -29.55 21.56 -5.81
CA ARG A 666 -30.28 22.05 -4.62
C ARG A 666 -30.58 20.93 -3.61
N LYS A 667 -30.60 19.66 -4.04
CA LYS A 667 -30.85 18.48 -3.20
C LYS A 667 -29.57 17.68 -2.92
N ARG A 668 -28.38 18.26 -3.09
CA ARG A 668 -27.08 17.57 -2.89
C ARG A 668 -26.93 16.82 -1.58
N LYS A 669 -27.62 17.25 -0.52
CA LYS A 669 -27.62 16.59 0.80
C LYS A 669 -28.29 15.21 0.77
N SER A 670 -29.19 14.97 -0.18
CA SER A 670 -29.81 13.67 -0.44
C SER A 670 -28.97 12.79 -1.37
N HIS A 671 -27.93 13.34 -2.00
CA HIS A 671 -27.07 12.66 -2.97
C HIS A 671 -25.62 12.51 -2.47
N ARG A 672 -25.40 12.61 -1.15
CA ARG A 672 -24.06 12.60 -0.53
C ARG A 672 -23.23 11.39 -0.96
N SER A 673 -23.85 10.21 -0.97
CA SER A 673 -23.16 8.97 -1.34
C SER A 673 -22.61 8.98 -2.76
N ILE A 674 -23.33 9.55 -3.73
CA ILE A 674 -22.91 9.61 -5.14
C ILE A 674 -21.71 10.54 -5.29
N TYR A 675 -21.78 11.76 -4.76
CA TYR A 675 -20.67 12.71 -4.80
C TYR A 675 -19.43 12.18 -4.11
N LEU A 676 -19.60 11.45 -3.01
CA LEU A 676 -18.49 10.83 -2.31
C LEU A 676 -17.85 9.70 -3.12
N ILE A 677 -18.63 8.85 -3.79
CA ILE A 677 -18.10 7.81 -4.70
C ILE A 677 -17.32 8.45 -5.84
N VAL A 678 -17.89 9.44 -6.52
CA VAL A 678 -17.25 10.11 -7.66
C VAL A 678 -15.96 10.80 -7.24
N THR A 679 -15.99 11.56 -6.12
CA THR A 679 -14.77 12.21 -5.59
C THR A 679 -13.70 11.19 -5.25
N THR A 680 -14.10 10.09 -4.60
CA THR A 680 -13.17 9.04 -4.20
C THR A 680 -12.56 8.33 -5.42
N ALA A 681 -13.35 8.10 -6.47
CA ALA A 681 -12.86 7.56 -7.73
C ALA A 681 -11.84 8.50 -8.40
N ILE A 682 -12.07 9.82 -8.37
CA ILE A 682 -11.10 10.82 -8.85
C ILE A 682 -9.80 10.74 -8.06
N VAL A 683 -9.86 10.66 -6.73
CA VAL A 683 -8.67 10.52 -5.87
C VAL A 683 -7.91 9.22 -6.14
N ILE A 684 -8.62 8.10 -6.27
CA ILE A 684 -8.02 6.80 -6.62
C ILE A 684 -7.35 6.89 -8.01
N PHE A 685 -7.98 7.56 -8.98
CA PHE A 685 -7.38 7.80 -10.29
C PHE A 685 -6.07 8.60 -10.16
N CYS A 686 -6.02 9.67 -9.36
CA CYS A 686 -4.76 10.37 -9.08
C CYS A 686 -3.68 9.45 -8.49
N TYR A 687 -4.04 8.58 -7.56
CA TYR A 687 -3.12 7.60 -6.99
C TYR A 687 -2.59 6.63 -8.05
N VAL A 688 -3.45 6.12 -8.93
CA VAL A 688 -3.02 5.28 -10.05
C VAL A 688 -2.05 6.02 -10.98
N LEU A 689 -2.27 7.32 -11.24
CA LEU A 689 -1.34 8.13 -12.03
C LEU A 689 0.05 8.26 -11.37
N PHE A 690 0.11 8.37 -10.05
CA PHE A 690 1.37 8.54 -9.32
C PHE A 690 2.14 7.24 -9.09
N LEU A 691 1.46 6.09 -9.13
CA LEU A 691 2.02 4.77 -8.82
C LEU A 691 3.31 4.43 -9.58
N PRO A 692 3.47 4.69 -10.90
CA PRO A 692 4.68 4.28 -11.63
C PRO A 692 5.97 4.97 -11.18
N GLN A 693 5.88 6.18 -10.63
CA GLN A 693 7.04 6.98 -10.18
C GLN A 693 7.02 7.24 -8.67
N LEU A 694 6.28 6.42 -7.93
CA LEU A 694 5.94 6.63 -6.52
C LEU A 694 7.17 6.84 -5.64
N THR A 695 8.24 6.08 -5.88
CA THR A 695 9.48 6.10 -5.10
C THR A 695 10.59 6.94 -5.74
N TYR A 696 10.29 7.67 -6.83
CA TYR A 696 11.28 8.43 -7.59
C TYR A 696 10.97 9.93 -7.66
N SER A 697 9.75 10.31 -8.06
CA SER A 697 9.39 11.72 -8.29
C SER A 697 8.01 12.11 -7.74
N THR A 698 7.11 11.17 -7.49
CA THR A 698 5.72 11.47 -7.06
C THR A 698 5.47 11.21 -5.58
N TYR A 699 6.51 10.93 -4.78
CA TYR A 699 6.40 10.62 -3.35
C TYR A 699 5.68 11.72 -2.54
N ASN A 700 5.91 13.00 -2.83
CA ASN A 700 5.21 14.12 -2.16
C ASN A 700 3.76 14.27 -2.63
N ALA A 701 3.45 13.82 -3.84
CA ALA A 701 2.14 13.99 -4.46
C ALA A 701 1.04 13.15 -3.78
N ILE A 702 1.38 12.12 -3.00
CA ILE A 702 0.44 11.20 -2.34
C ILE A 702 -0.56 11.95 -1.45
N MET A 703 -0.15 13.06 -0.83
CA MET A 703 -1.03 13.83 0.02
C MET A 703 -1.94 14.77 -0.77
N PHE A 704 -1.54 15.21 -1.97
CA PHE A 704 -2.24 16.28 -2.67
C PHE A 704 -3.72 15.97 -3.02
N PRO A 705 -4.08 14.80 -3.58
CA PRO A 705 -5.45 14.50 -4.02
C PRO A 705 -6.53 14.55 -2.93
N LEU A 706 -6.17 14.39 -1.65
CA LEU A 706 -7.13 14.41 -0.54
C LEU A 706 -7.82 15.77 -0.35
N ILE A 707 -7.25 16.85 -0.90
CA ILE A 707 -7.90 18.15 -0.88
C ILE A 707 -9.29 18.10 -1.55
N PHE A 708 -9.45 17.27 -2.59
CA PHE A 708 -10.72 17.04 -3.27
C PHE A 708 -11.76 16.42 -2.34
N ILE A 709 -11.36 15.45 -1.53
CA ILE A 709 -12.24 14.84 -0.52
C ILE A 709 -12.61 15.85 0.55
N GLY A 710 -11.66 16.69 0.98
CA GLY A 710 -11.92 17.74 1.97
C GLY A 710 -12.97 18.74 1.51
N ILE A 711 -12.79 19.31 0.32
CA ILE A 711 -13.72 20.28 -0.26
C ILE A 711 -15.10 19.66 -0.46
N THR A 712 -15.18 18.48 -1.08
CA THR A 712 -16.46 17.76 -1.26
C THR A 712 -17.13 17.52 0.09
N SER A 713 -16.40 16.99 1.07
CA SER A 713 -16.97 16.65 2.37
C SER A 713 -17.49 17.89 3.10
N TYR A 714 -16.75 19.00 3.05
CA TYR A 714 -17.15 20.26 3.69
C TYR A 714 -18.38 20.90 3.03
N ILE A 715 -18.52 20.79 1.70
CA ILE A 715 -19.70 21.27 0.97
C ILE A 715 -20.95 20.47 1.36
N LEU A 716 -20.81 19.15 1.52
CA LEU A 716 -21.91 18.21 1.79
C LEU A 716 -22.32 18.12 3.27
N CYS A 717 -21.41 18.45 4.20
CA CYS A 717 -21.71 18.50 5.63
C CYS A 717 -22.78 19.54 5.98
N GLU A 718 -23.71 19.15 6.84
CA GLU A 718 -24.64 20.05 7.51
C GLU A 718 -23.99 20.75 8.69
N ASN A 719 -23.40 19.98 9.61
CA ASN A 719 -22.71 20.50 10.79
C ASN A 719 -21.24 20.71 10.45
N LYS A 720 -20.98 21.77 9.71
CA LYS A 720 -19.63 22.10 9.22
C LYS A 720 -18.66 22.35 10.38
N PRO A 721 -17.48 21.68 10.41
CA PRO A 721 -16.41 21.96 11.37
C PRO A 721 -15.71 23.31 11.09
N LYS A 722 -16.47 24.41 11.18
CA LYS A 722 -16.05 25.76 10.78
C LYS A 722 -14.71 26.21 11.38
N PRO A 723 -14.44 26.01 12.69
CA PRO A 723 -13.14 26.40 13.25
C PRO A 723 -11.94 25.78 12.55
N LEU A 724 -11.96 24.45 12.33
CA LEU A 724 -10.89 23.74 11.64
C LEU A 724 -10.80 24.08 10.14
N PHE A 725 -11.90 24.47 9.52
CA PHE A 725 -11.88 25.02 8.17
C PHE A 725 -11.06 26.32 8.11
N ALA A 726 -11.31 27.25 9.01
CA ALA A 726 -10.56 28.51 9.02
C ALA A 726 -9.12 28.35 9.54
N SER A 727 -8.94 27.69 10.68
CA SER A 727 -7.64 27.64 11.37
C SER A 727 -6.64 26.68 10.76
N LEU A 728 -7.08 25.67 9.99
CA LEU A 728 -6.20 24.62 9.47
C LEU A 728 -6.36 24.42 7.96
N PHE A 729 -7.58 24.22 7.45
CA PHE A 729 -7.78 23.97 6.01
C PHE A 729 -7.35 25.18 5.17
N VAL A 730 -7.87 26.36 5.49
CA VAL A 730 -7.51 27.63 4.81
C VAL A 730 -6.07 28.02 5.10
N LEU A 731 -5.60 27.88 6.35
CA LEU A 731 -4.21 28.18 6.71
C LEU A 731 -3.21 27.34 5.91
N GLY A 732 -3.46 26.04 5.73
CA GLY A 732 -2.60 25.18 4.90
C GLY A 732 -2.58 25.57 3.42
N ILE A 733 -3.69 26.09 2.87
CA ILE A 733 -3.72 26.65 1.51
C ILE A 733 -2.94 27.96 1.44
N ILE A 734 -3.06 28.84 2.44
CA ILE A 734 -2.24 30.06 2.47
C ILE A 734 -0.75 29.69 2.57
N TYR A 735 -0.43 28.66 3.36
CA TYR A 735 0.94 28.16 3.47
C TYR A 735 1.46 27.60 2.14
N SER A 736 0.63 26.92 1.33
CA SER A 736 1.03 26.47 -0.02
C SER A 736 1.35 27.62 -0.96
N PHE A 737 0.64 28.75 -0.87
CA PHE A 737 1.04 29.97 -1.58
C PHE A 737 2.33 30.56 -1.01
N ALA A 738 2.44 30.72 0.31
CA ALA A 738 3.61 31.33 0.95
C ALA A 738 4.91 30.58 0.62
N ILE A 739 4.91 29.24 0.71
CA ILE A 739 6.10 28.43 0.44
C ILE A 739 6.43 28.38 -1.07
N CYS A 740 5.43 28.41 -1.95
CA CYS A 740 5.65 28.48 -3.39
C CYS A 740 6.32 29.80 -3.81
N PHE A 741 6.10 30.87 -3.03
CA PHE A 741 6.74 32.17 -3.27
C PHE A 741 8.17 32.20 -2.74
N SER A 742 8.47 31.42 -1.68
CA SER A 742 9.82 31.33 -1.10
C SER A 742 10.69 30.21 -1.67
N SER A 743 10.18 29.37 -2.59
CA SER A 743 10.89 28.17 -3.07
C SER A 743 10.98 28.09 -4.60
N ASN A 744 11.98 27.35 -5.09
CA ASN A 744 12.19 26.97 -6.48
C ASN A 744 11.74 25.52 -6.78
N GLN A 745 11.14 24.82 -5.82
CA GLN A 745 10.76 23.40 -5.92
C GLN A 745 9.33 23.16 -6.47
N TYR A 746 8.64 24.23 -6.87
CA TYR A 746 7.35 24.19 -7.57
C TYR A 746 6.31 23.26 -6.91
N PHE A 747 5.85 22.21 -7.60
CA PHE A 747 4.80 21.32 -7.12
C PHE A 747 5.19 20.50 -5.87
N TYR A 748 6.47 20.23 -5.64
CA TYR A 748 6.89 19.44 -4.49
C TYR A 748 6.55 20.14 -3.16
N VAL A 749 6.85 21.44 -3.03
CA VAL A 749 6.50 22.20 -1.82
C VAL A 749 4.99 22.37 -1.68
N ILE A 750 4.26 22.56 -2.80
CA ILE A 750 2.79 22.69 -2.78
C ILE A 750 2.15 21.40 -2.26
N SER A 751 2.49 20.27 -2.86
CA SER A 751 1.92 18.96 -2.51
C SER A 751 2.22 18.55 -1.07
N MET A 752 3.43 18.85 -0.61
CA MET A 752 3.86 18.62 0.77
C MET A 752 3.06 19.40 1.79
N VAL A 753 2.92 20.73 1.65
CA VAL A 753 2.29 21.55 2.70
C VAL A 753 0.76 21.45 2.73
N ILE A 754 0.13 21.04 1.63
CA ILE A 754 -1.31 20.71 1.58
C ILE A 754 -1.66 19.56 2.55
N THR A 755 -0.67 18.78 3.01
CA THR A 755 -0.82 17.81 4.09
C THR A 755 -1.44 18.41 5.37
N ALA A 756 -1.13 19.67 5.70
CA ALA A 756 -1.77 20.36 6.82
C ALA A 756 -3.28 20.50 6.61
N SER A 757 -3.71 20.92 5.41
CA SER A 757 -5.13 21.01 5.06
C SER A 757 -5.81 19.64 5.05
N ASN A 758 -5.09 18.57 4.74
CA ASN A 758 -5.65 17.22 4.71
C ASN A 758 -6.08 16.68 6.07
N ILE A 759 -5.44 17.10 7.16
CA ILE A 759 -5.94 16.79 8.51
C ILE A 759 -7.37 17.32 8.68
N ALA A 760 -7.66 18.54 8.21
CA ALA A 760 -9.02 19.07 8.19
C ALA A 760 -9.91 18.33 7.18
N SER A 761 -9.40 17.94 6.01
CA SER A 761 -10.13 17.12 5.03
C SER A 761 -10.64 15.81 5.64
N TYR A 762 -9.82 15.10 6.42
CA TYR A 762 -10.25 13.91 7.15
C TYR A 762 -11.32 14.20 8.20
N VAL A 763 -11.22 15.32 8.90
CA VAL A 763 -12.26 15.73 9.86
C VAL A 763 -13.59 16.02 9.15
N PHE A 764 -13.56 16.67 8.00
CA PHE A 764 -14.76 16.92 7.19
C PHE A 764 -15.36 15.61 6.69
N LEU A 765 -14.53 14.70 6.20
CA LEU A 765 -14.95 13.36 5.79
C LEU A 765 -15.58 12.60 6.96
N ALA A 766 -14.94 12.60 8.12
CA ALA A 766 -15.45 11.93 9.32
C ALA A 766 -16.82 12.48 9.75
N GLN A 767 -16.98 13.81 9.70
CA GLN A 767 -18.24 14.46 10.01
C GLN A 767 -19.32 14.09 8.98
N LEU A 768 -19.00 14.10 7.68
CA LEU A 768 -19.93 13.68 6.63
C LEU A 768 -20.36 12.22 6.81
N LEU A 769 -19.43 11.30 7.04
CA LEU A 769 -19.73 9.88 7.26
C LEU A 769 -20.60 9.67 8.50
N ARG A 770 -20.41 10.49 9.55
CA ARG A 770 -21.25 10.47 10.74
C ARG A 770 -22.67 10.94 10.44
N GLU A 771 -22.83 12.04 9.72
CA GLU A 771 -24.13 12.56 9.31
C GLU A 771 -24.87 11.60 8.39
N MET A 772 -24.18 11.01 7.42
CA MET A 772 -24.75 9.98 6.55
C MET A 772 -25.23 8.75 7.34
N LYS A 773 -24.66 8.45 8.51
CA LYS A 773 -25.15 7.36 9.38
C LYS A 773 -26.43 7.74 10.13
N THR A 774 -26.57 9.00 10.56
CA THR A 774 -27.70 9.46 11.38
C THR A 774 -28.89 9.93 10.56
N THR A 775 -28.64 10.59 9.43
CA THR A 775 -29.64 11.08 8.47
C THR A 775 -29.43 10.34 7.17
N GLN A 776 -30.40 9.51 6.81
CA GLN A 776 -30.39 8.68 5.63
C GLN A 776 -30.58 9.50 4.34
N ASP A 777 -29.85 9.15 3.27
CA ASP A 777 -29.99 9.74 1.94
C ASP A 777 -31.40 9.37 1.38
N ASN A 778 -32.11 10.29 0.72
CA ASN A 778 -33.53 10.07 0.34
C ASN A 778 -33.70 9.39 -1.03
N ILE A 779 -33.22 8.14 -1.21
CA ILE A 779 -33.38 7.35 -2.45
C ILE A 779 -33.81 5.91 -2.11
N GLU A 780 -34.73 5.30 -2.86
CA GLU A 780 -35.21 3.91 -2.66
C GLU A 780 -34.10 2.82 -2.66
N TYR A 781 -32.88 3.13 -3.12
CA TYR A 781 -31.70 2.25 -3.19
C TYR A 781 -30.59 2.59 -2.16
N GLU A 782 -30.91 3.42 -1.17
CA GLU A 782 -29.97 4.12 -0.28
C GLU A 782 -28.87 3.27 0.36
N VAL A 783 -29.24 2.13 0.95
CA VAL A 783 -28.34 1.42 1.87
C VAL A 783 -27.12 0.85 1.12
N TRP A 784 -27.30 0.41 -0.12
CA TRP A 784 -26.22 -0.17 -0.91
C TRP A 784 -25.29 0.90 -1.49
N VAL A 785 -25.82 2.03 -1.97
CA VAL A 785 -25.00 3.14 -2.47
C VAL A 785 -24.19 3.76 -1.33
N LYS A 786 -24.79 3.91 -0.15
CA LYS A 786 -24.11 4.36 1.08
C LYS A 786 -23.04 3.37 1.55
N ARG A 787 -23.32 2.07 1.54
CA ARG A 787 -22.29 1.05 1.84
C ARG A 787 -21.17 1.08 0.81
N GLY A 788 -21.50 1.25 -0.47
CA GLY A 788 -20.55 1.44 -1.57
C GLY A 788 -19.65 2.66 -1.31
N SER A 789 -20.22 3.82 -0.98
CA SER A 789 -19.41 5.02 -0.69
C SER A 789 -18.47 4.81 0.49
N PHE A 790 -18.90 4.12 1.55
CA PHE A 790 -18.04 3.80 2.70
C PHE A 790 -16.91 2.83 2.31
N LEU A 791 -17.19 1.84 1.45
CA LEU A 791 -16.18 0.93 0.94
C LEU A 791 -15.15 1.65 0.06
N PHE A 792 -15.60 2.53 -0.84
CA PHE A 792 -14.71 3.34 -1.67
C PHE A 792 -13.80 4.21 -0.81
N VAL A 793 -14.33 4.90 0.20
CA VAL A 793 -13.54 5.71 1.13
C VAL A 793 -12.53 4.85 1.89
N ALA A 794 -12.94 3.69 2.40
CA ALA A 794 -12.03 2.78 3.09
C ALA A 794 -10.90 2.30 2.16
N PHE A 795 -11.23 1.96 0.91
CA PHE A 795 -10.26 1.55 -0.10
C PHE A 795 -9.29 2.68 -0.47
N MET A 796 -9.76 3.93 -0.59
CA MET A 796 -8.91 5.11 -0.82
C MET A 796 -7.93 5.34 0.32
N ILE A 797 -8.39 5.30 1.58
CA ILE A 797 -7.53 5.44 2.76
C ILE A 797 -6.49 4.30 2.81
N PHE A 798 -6.91 3.09 2.48
CA PHE A 798 -6.01 1.94 2.38
C PHE A 798 -4.94 2.15 1.31
N LEU A 799 -5.31 2.58 0.10
CA LEU A 799 -4.35 2.85 -0.98
C LEU A 799 -3.35 3.94 -0.60
N GLN A 800 -3.82 5.04 0.00
CA GLN A 800 -2.94 6.09 0.48
C GLN A 800 -1.94 5.57 1.51
N GLY A 801 -2.41 4.80 2.51
CA GLY A 801 -1.53 4.22 3.52
C GLY A 801 -0.53 3.22 2.93
N ALA A 802 -0.97 2.36 2.01
CA ALA A 802 -0.08 1.44 1.31
C ALA A 802 1.02 2.20 0.57
N PHE A 803 0.67 3.27 -0.15
CA PHE A 803 1.61 4.06 -0.93
C PHE A 803 2.62 4.80 -0.06
N GLN A 804 2.16 5.42 1.02
CA GLN A 804 3.05 6.08 1.98
C GLN A 804 4.02 5.09 2.63
N ILE A 805 3.55 3.91 3.02
CA ILE A 805 4.40 2.85 3.58
C ILE A 805 5.42 2.38 2.54
N THR A 806 5.02 2.19 1.28
CA THR A 806 5.95 1.80 0.20
C THR A 806 7.02 2.87 -0.03
N VAL A 807 6.64 4.15 -0.14
CA VAL A 807 7.61 5.25 -0.25
C VAL A 807 8.57 5.22 0.91
N LYS A 808 8.05 5.17 2.14
CA LYS A 808 8.87 5.19 3.35
C LYS A 808 9.80 3.98 3.46
N ALA A 809 9.42 2.83 2.91
CA ALA A 809 10.24 1.62 2.94
C ALA A 809 11.36 1.65 1.88
N GLU A 810 11.07 2.19 0.69
CA GLU A 810 11.93 2.03 -0.48
C GLU A 810 12.71 3.29 -0.83
N HIS A 811 12.11 4.47 -0.73
CA HIS A 811 12.74 5.72 -1.12
C HIS A 811 13.80 6.16 -0.09
N CYS A 812 14.95 6.60 -0.57
CA CYS A 812 16.00 7.22 0.23
C CYS A 812 16.44 8.49 -0.48
N PHE A 813 16.27 9.64 0.18
CA PHE A 813 16.56 10.93 -0.41
C PHE A 813 18.04 11.01 -0.86
N TRP A 814 18.26 11.42 -2.12
CA TRP A 814 19.58 11.52 -2.78
C TRP A 814 20.38 10.21 -2.91
N GLU A 815 19.75 9.05 -2.77
CA GLU A 815 20.39 7.76 -3.00
C GLU A 815 19.88 7.08 -4.28
N SER A 816 20.80 6.44 -4.99
CA SER A 816 20.44 5.53 -6.08
C SER A 816 20.13 4.14 -5.53
N GLY A 817 18.89 3.67 -5.71
CA GLY A 817 18.44 2.36 -5.26
C GLY A 817 17.50 2.45 -4.05
N ASN A 818 17.16 1.28 -3.49
CA ASN A 818 16.29 1.18 -2.32
C ASN A 818 17.08 0.83 -1.06
N THR A 819 16.39 0.76 0.08
CA THR A 819 16.99 0.39 1.38
C THR A 819 17.77 -0.92 1.36
N SER A 820 17.44 -1.89 0.49
CA SER A 820 18.19 -3.14 0.39
C SER A 820 19.56 -2.99 -0.30
N ASN A 821 19.77 -1.93 -1.08
CA ASN A 821 21.05 -1.65 -1.75
C ASN A 821 22.05 -0.93 -0.81
N LEU A 822 21.57 -0.27 0.24
CA LEU A 822 22.38 0.57 1.13
C LEU A 822 23.02 -0.30 2.24
N THR A 823 24.17 -0.88 1.91
CA THR A 823 24.84 -1.91 2.73
C THR A 823 26.11 -1.43 3.43
N ALA A 824 26.65 -0.26 3.05
CA ALA A 824 27.88 0.27 3.63
C ALA A 824 27.55 1.29 4.74
N GLN A 825 28.11 1.09 5.93
CA GLN A 825 27.88 1.97 7.07
C GLN A 825 29.06 2.95 7.24
N ILE A 826 28.74 4.24 7.34
CA ILE A 826 29.70 5.29 7.71
C ILE A 826 30.09 5.11 9.19
N LYS A 827 31.40 5.05 9.45
CA LYS A 827 31.95 4.71 10.77
C LYS A 827 32.30 5.95 11.59
N ASN A 828 32.66 7.06 10.95
CA ASN A 828 33.22 8.23 11.62
C ASN A 828 32.52 9.55 11.22
N GLY A 829 32.76 10.59 12.01
CA GLY A 829 32.33 11.95 11.71
C GLY A 829 30.83 12.21 11.88
N PRO A 830 30.33 13.34 11.35
CA PRO A 830 28.95 13.80 11.54
C PRO A 830 27.86 12.81 11.12
N ALA A 831 28.15 11.95 10.14
CA ALA A 831 27.21 10.97 9.59
C ALA A 831 27.39 9.54 10.12
N LYS A 832 28.16 9.36 11.20
CA LYS A 832 28.38 8.05 11.82
C LYS A 832 27.07 7.30 12.08
N GLY A 833 27.07 6.03 11.69
CA GLY A 833 25.94 5.12 11.87
C GLY A 833 24.97 5.05 10.69
N ILE A 834 25.09 5.93 9.69
CA ILE A 834 24.24 5.94 8.50
C ILE A 834 24.72 4.92 7.46
N TYR A 835 23.77 4.18 6.90
CA TYR A 835 23.96 3.25 5.79
C TYR A 835 23.72 3.94 4.45
N THR A 836 24.68 3.80 3.54
CA THR A 836 24.65 4.34 2.18
C THR A 836 25.22 3.29 1.20
N ASN A 837 25.30 3.64 -0.08
CA ASN A 837 25.98 2.83 -1.07
C ASN A 837 27.52 2.85 -0.84
N LYS A 838 28.22 1.82 -1.33
CA LYS A 838 29.66 1.67 -1.10
C LYS A 838 30.47 2.85 -1.63
N ASN A 839 30.06 3.42 -2.76
CA ASN A 839 30.76 4.54 -3.37
C ASN A 839 30.70 5.79 -2.47
N ASN A 840 29.49 6.20 -2.07
CA ASN A 840 29.28 7.33 -1.18
C ASN A 840 29.98 7.16 0.17
N CYS A 841 29.94 5.95 0.74
CA CYS A 841 30.63 5.64 2.00
C CYS A 841 32.15 5.84 1.86
N ASN A 842 32.75 5.32 0.78
CA ASN A 842 34.18 5.44 0.54
C ASN A 842 34.59 6.91 0.31
N THR A 843 33.84 7.64 -0.52
CA THR A 843 34.11 9.07 -0.77
C THR A 843 34.00 9.89 0.52
N TYR A 844 32.98 9.63 1.34
CA TYR A 844 32.83 10.29 2.63
C TYR A 844 34.03 10.01 3.56
N GLU A 845 34.40 8.74 3.76
CA GLU A 845 35.49 8.38 4.67
C GLU A 845 36.85 8.89 4.18
N LEU A 846 37.09 8.92 2.87
CA LEU A 846 38.29 9.50 2.26
C LEU A 846 38.41 11.00 2.58
N ILE A 847 37.36 11.77 2.30
CA ILE A 847 37.33 13.21 2.58
C ILE A 847 37.42 13.45 4.09
N TYR A 848 36.65 12.73 4.89
CA TYR A 848 36.67 12.89 6.35
C TYR A 848 38.05 12.61 6.96
N SER A 849 38.76 11.60 6.45
CA SER A 849 40.15 11.31 6.84
C SER A 849 41.08 12.45 6.44
N ASP A 850 40.90 13.04 5.25
CA ASP A 850 41.74 14.14 4.78
C ASP A 850 41.51 15.43 5.59
N LEU A 851 40.27 15.66 6.04
CA LEU A 851 39.91 16.77 6.93
C LEU A 851 40.53 16.69 8.32
N GLN A 852 40.99 15.50 8.76
CA GLN A 852 41.69 15.37 10.05
C GLN A 852 43.00 16.16 10.09
N TYR A 853 43.53 16.57 8.93
CA TYR A 853 44.63 17.52 8.81
C TYR A 853 44.43 18.78 9.67
N TYR A 854 43.20 19.32 9.73
CA TYR A 854 42.92 20.56 10.47
C TYR A 854 42.82 20.37 11.98
N LYS A 855 42.73 19.13 12.48
CA LYS A 855 42.58 18.85 13.92
C LYS A 855 43.81 19.27 14.74
N SER A 856 45.00 19.30 14.14
CA SER A 856 46.25 19.74 14.77
C SER A 856 46.62 21.19 14.47
N LYS A 857 45.83 21.90 13.65
CA LYS A 857 46.05 23.31 13.31
C LYS A 857 45.43 24.21 14.37
N GLN A 858 45.90 25.46 14.42
CA GLN A 858 45.30 26.48 15.28
C GLN A 858 43.89 26.80 14.78
N GLU A 859 42.93 26.88 15.70
CA GLU A 859 41.55 27.26 15.39
C GLU A 859 41.51 28.65 14.75
N ASP A 860 40.95 28.72 13.54
CA ASP A 860 40.76 29.94 12.77
C ASP A 860 39.72 29.69 11.66
N LYS A 861 39.31 30.74 10.95
CA LYS A 861 38.27 30.67 9.92
C LYS A 861 38.65 29.76 8.76
N ILE A 862 37.76 28.85 8.41
CA ILE A 862 37.92 27.91 7.30
C ILE A 862 36.84 28.07 6.24
N LEU A 863 37.24 27.95 4.98
CA LEU A 863 36.37 27.88 3.81
C LEU A 863 36.48 26.50 3.16
N PHE A 864 35.35 25.82 3.03
CA PHE A 864 35.21 24.64 2.17
C PHE A 864 34.63 25.06 0.81
N LEU A 865 35.43 24.99 -0.25
CA LEU A 865 34.96 25.22 -1.63
C LEU A 865 34.41 23.93 -2.23
N THR A 866 33.29 23.47 -1.68
CA THR A 866 32.57 22.28 -2.17
C THR A 866 31.10 22.38 -1.84
N SER A 867 30.26 21.72 -2.64
CA SER A 867 28.84 21.52 -2.33
C SER A 867 28.59 20.68 -1.06
N ARG A 868 29.60 19.94 -0.57
CA ARG A 868 29.50 19.04 0.60
C ARG A 868 29.43 19.79 1.93
N THR A 869 28.22 20.24 2.30
CA THR A 869 27.99 21.04 3.52
C THR A 869 28.38 20.35 4.83
N TRP A 870 28.41 19.01 4.86
CA TRP A 870 28.80 18.25 6.04
C TRP A 870 30.27 18.42 6.44
N CYS A 871 31.14 18.91 5.53
CA CYS A 871 32.54 19.18 5.84
C CYS A 871 32.69 20.18 6.99
N TYR A 872 31.81 21.18 7.07
CA TYR A 872 31.79 22.14 8.19
C TYR A 872 31.39 21.51 9.52
N LEU A 873 30.59 20.44 9.51
CA LEU A 873 30.31 19.70 10.74
C LEU A 873 31.53 18.85 11.13
N ALA A 874 32.37 18.43 10.18
CA ALA A 874 33.49 17.53 10.45
C ALA A 874 34.72 18.23 11.08
N VAL A 875 34.81 19.55 10.94
CA VAL A 875 35.91 20.38 11.48
C VAL A 875 35.31 21.45 12.38
N ASP A 876 35.77 21.50 13.64
CA ASP A 876 35.23 22.42 14.65
C ASP A 876 35.91 23.80 14.61
N PHE A 877 35.92 24.42 13.42
CA PHE A 877 36.51 25.73 13.18
C PHE A 877 35.42 26.77 12.84
N PRO A 878 35.63 28.06 13.16
CA PRO A 878 34.75 29.14 12.72
C PRO A 878 34.60 29.18 11.18
N TYR A 879 33.43 29.64 10.72
CA TYR A 879 33.10 29.63 9.30
C TYR A 879 33.63 30.87 8.60
N GLY A 880 34.63 30.71 7.72
CA GLY A 880 35.11 31.78 6.85
C GLY A 880 34.38 31.79 5.52
N THR A 881 33.04 31.82 5.53
CA THR A 881 32.21 31.79 4.30
C THR A 881 30.87 32.49 4.50
N LEU A 882 30.26 32.96 3.42
CA LEU A 882 28.92 33.55 3.40
C LEU A 882 27.82 32.57 3.86
N SER A 883 28.01 31.28 3.61
CA SER A 883 27.13 30.20 4.05
C SER A 883 27.83 28.86 3.85
N ALA A 884 27.42 27.83 4.59
CA ALA A 884 27.80 26.47 4.26
C ALA A 884 27.26 26.03 2.88
N TRP A 885 26.20 26.69 2.38
CA TRP A 885 25.61 26.44 1.07
C TRP A 885 26.04 27.51 0.04
N ILE A 886 26.97 27.15 -0.86
CA ILE A 886 27.57 28.08 -1.83
C ILE A 886 26.83 28.14 -3.19
N SER A 887 25.55 27.77 -3.25
CA SER A 887 24.68 27.82 -4.46
C SER A 887 25.28 27.14 -5.71
N GLY A 888 26.01 26.04 -5.50
CA GLY A 888 26.69 25.26 -6.54
C GLY A 888 28.07 25.80 -6.96
N GLU A 889 28.79 25.00 -7.74
CA GLU A 889 30.20 25.24 -8.10
C GLU A 889 30.32 26.05 -9.40
N LYS A 890 29.81 27.29 -9.37
CA LYS A 890 29.67 28.18 -10.54
C LYS A 890 30.39 29.51 -10.35
N PRO A 891 30.81 30.20 -11.44
CA PRO A 891 31.47 31.51 -11.34
C PRO A 891 30.66 32.56 -10.55
N SER A 892 29.33 32.54 -10.64
CA SER A 892 28.45 33.44 -9.88
C SER A 892 28.59 33.27 -8.36
N SER A 893 28.83 32.04 -7.90
CA SER A 893 29.00 31.74 -6.48
C SER A 893 30.31 32.29 -5.94
N VAL A 894 31.38 32.21 -6.73
CA VAL A 894 32.68 32.81 -6.41
C VAL A 894 32.59 34.33 -6.35
N GLU A 895 31.90 34.97 -7.29
CA GLU A 895 31.71 36.43 -7.26
C GLU A 895 30.88 36.88 -6.04
N ARG A 896 29.88 36.09 -5.63
CA ARG A 896 29.12 36.33 -4.40
C ARG A 896 30.02 36.20 -3.16
N LEU A 897 30.91 35.21 -3.13
CA LEU A 897 31.87 35.01 -2.05
C LEU A 897 32.93 36.12 -1.99
N LYS A 898 33.46 36.57 -3.14
CA LYS A 898 34.33 37.76 -3.19
C LYS A 898 33.62 39.00 -2.68
N THR A 899 32.34 39.17 -3.01
CA THR A 899 31.53 40.29 -2.51
C THR A 899 31.39 40.23 -0.99
N TYR A 900 31.15 39.05 -0.43
CA TYR A 900 31.12 38.82 1.02
C TYR A 900 32.40 39.26 1.71
N TYR A 901 33.58 38.83 1.23
CA TYR A 901 34.86 39.23 1.82
C TYR A 901 35.22 40.71 1.64
N ARG A 902 34.71 41.36 0.58
CA ARG A 902 34.91 42.81 0.39
C ARG A 902 34.20 43.64 1.46
N VAL A 903 33.03 43.18 1.92
CA VAL A 903 32.25 43.88 2.94
C VAL A 903 32.55 43.38 4.36
N ASN A 904 33.10 42.17 4.48
CA ASN A 904 33.51 41.54 5.73
C ASN A 904 34.97 41.06 5.62
N SER A 905 35.93 41.97 5.68
CA SER A 905 37.36 41.63 5.52
C SER A 905 37.90 40.77 6.67
N GLU A 906 37.26 40.84 7.83
CA GLU A 906 37.48 39.99 8.99
C GLU A 906 37.08 38.53 8.77
N GLU A 907 36.23 38.25 7.77
CA GLU A 907 35.73 36.89 7.45
C GLU A 907 36.62 36.14 6.46
N ILE A 908 37.72 36.75 6.00
CA ILE A 908 38.66 36.11 5.09
C ILE A 908 39.28 34.88 5.79
N PRO A 909 39.11 33.67 5.25
CA PRO A 909 39.54 32.44 5.91
C PRO A 909 41.06 32.33 5.97
N LYS A 910 41.60 31.82 7.07
CA LYS A 910 43.01 31.39 7.14
C LYS A 910 43.24 30.10 6.36
N TYR A 911 42.25 29.22 6.37
CA TYR A 911 42.31 27.90 5.75
C TYR A 911 41.29 27.78 4.62
N ILE A 912 41.70 27.30 3.44
CA ILE A 912 40.78 26.95 2.36
C ILE A 912 40.99 25.49 1.99
N TYR A 913 39.91 24.72 1.94
CA TYR A 913 39.92 23.33 1.52
C TYR A 913 39.13 23.16 0.24
N ILE A 914 39.75 22.49 -0.73
CA ILE A 914 39.19 22.30 -2.07
C ILE A 914 39.36 20.83 -2.47
N PRO A 915 38.28 20.01 -2.49
CA PRO A 915 38.37 18.64 -3.01
C PRO A 915 38.69 18.63 -4.51
N LYS A 916 39.56 17.74 -4.96
CA LYS A 916 39.91 17.61 -6.40
C LYS A 916 38.75 17.17 -7.29
N GLU A 917 37.73 16.54 -6.71
CA GLU A 917 36.51 16.12 -7.42
C GLU A 917 35.48 17.25 -7.63
N SER A 918 35.77 18.48 -7.18
CA SER A 918 34.89 19.62 -7.40
C SER A 918 34.98 20.14 -8.84
N GLU A 919 33.92 20.81 -9.29
CA GLU A 919 33.72 21.34 -10.65
C GLU A 919 34.38 22.71 -10.87
N TRP A 920 35.21 23.19 -9.94
CA TRP A 920 35.91 24.46 -10.10
C TRP A 920 37.07 24.37 -11.11
N ASP A 921 37.42 25.50 -11.72
CA ASP A 921 38.60 25.61 -12.59
C ASP A 921 39.87 25.79 -11.74
N PHE A 922 40.81 24.85 -11.88
CA PHE A 922 42.06 24.80 -11.13
C PHE A 922 43.30 25.08 -11.96
N THR A 923 43.14 25.50 -13.22
CA THR A 923 44.26 25.62 -14.18
C THR A 923 45.41 26.48 -13.64
N ASN A 924 45.12 27.49 -12.81
CA ASN A 924 46.10 28.41 -12.24
C ASN A 924 46.13 28.44 -10.69
N ILE A 925 45.66 27.39 -10.00
CA ILE A 925 45.48 27.39 -8.53
C ILE A 925 46.71 27.83 -7.75
N TYR A 926 47.92 27.42 -8.16
CA TYR A 926 49.17 27.80 -7.51
C TYR A 926 49.47 29.29 -7.63
N ASN A 927 49.24 29.87 -8.80
CA ASN A 927 49.43 31.29 -9.04
C ASN A 927 48.36 32.12 -8.32
N ASP A 928 47.11 31.66 -8.33
CA ASP A 928 45.99 32.33 -7.67
C ASP A 928 46.15 32.31 -6.14
N ALA A 929 46.63 31.19 -5.59
CA ALA A 929 46.95 31.06 -4.16
C ALA A 929 48.10 32.00 -3.77
N PHE A 930 49.21 31.98 -4.52
CA PHE A 930 50.37 32.83 -4.24
C PHE A 930 50.03 34.33 -4.31
N THR A 931 49.32 34.75 -5.35
CA THR A 931 48.87 36.15 -5.50
C THR A 931 47.90 36.59 -4.41
N SER A 932 47.16 35.65 -3.83
CA SER A 932 46.23 35.89 -2.72
C SER A 932 46.88 35.70 -1.33
N GLY A 933 48.18 35.37 -1.26
CA GLY A 933 48.92 35.20 -0.02
C GLY A 933 48.69 33.85 0.68
N TYR A 934 48.44 32.77 -0.07
CA TYR A 934 48.25 31.41 0.47
C TYR A 934 49.36 30.46 -0.03
N ASN A 935 49.82 29.60 0.85
CA ASN A 935 50.60 28.41 0.51
C ASN A 935 49.66 27.25 0.17
N VAL A 936 50.03 26.43 -0.82
CA VAL A 936 49.25 25.25 -1.25
C VAL A 936 49.95 23.97 -0.80
N GLU A 937 49.24 23.14 -0.04
CA GLU A 937 49.57 21.73 0.20
C GLU A 937 48.61 20.85 -0.61
N GLU A 938 49.14 20.05 -1.52
CA GLU A 938 48.37 19.18 -2.40
C GLU A 938 48.57 17.71 -2.03
N ASN A 939 47.49 16.92 -2.07
CA ASN A 939 47.55 15.47 -2.09
C ASN A 939 46.57 14.89 -3.12
N ASP A 940 46.41 13.56 -3.17
CA ASP A 940 45.53 12.91 -4.15
C ASP A 940 44.03 13.23 -3.99
N ILE A 941 43.63 13.82 -2.86
CA ILE A 941 42.22 14.08 -2.50
C ILE A 941 41.86 15.57 -2.66
N SER A 942 42.75 16.49 -2.28
CA SER A 942 42.43 17.90 -2.15
C SER A 942 43.62 18.85 -2.34
N TYR A 943 43.29 20.13 -2.52
CA TYR A 943 44.17 21.26 -2.30
C TYR A 943 43.83 21.91 -0.96
N LYS A 944 44.84 22.05 -0.10
CA LYS A 944 44.75 22.69 1.22
C LYS A 944 45.56 23.98 1.19
N LEU A 945 44.89 25.11 1.30
CA LEU A 945 45.51 26.43 1.28
C LEU A 945 45.60 26.98 2.70
N GLU A 946 46.76 27.50 3.08
CA GLU A 946 47.01 28.15 4.36
C GLU A 946 47.58 29.56 4.12
N LYS A 947 46.94 30.57 4.70
CA LYS A 947 47.34 31.97 4.54
C LYS A 947 48.71 32.21 5.17
N ILE A 948 49.60 32.84 4.42
CA ILE A 948 50.92 33.26 4.88
C ILE A 948 50.73 34.52 5.73
N ASN A 949 51.15 34.48 6.99
CA ASN A 949 51.02 35.59 7.94
C ASN A 949 51.65 36.89 7.42
#